data_AF-A0A7C1E3N3-F1
#
_entry.id   AF-A0A7C1E3N3-F1
#
_cell.length_a   1.000
_cell.length_b   1.000
_cell.length_c   1.000
_cell.angle_alpha   90.00
_cell.angle_beta   90.00
_cell.angle_gamma   90.00
#
_symmetry.space_group_name_H-M   'P 1'
#
loop_
_entity.id
_entity.type
_entity.pdbx_description
1 polymer ?
#
loop_
_entity_poly.entity_id
_entity_poly.type
_entity_poly.pdbx_seq_one_letter_code
_entity_poly.pdbx_strand_id
1 'polypeptide(L)'
;MCGCRRMIFTLLLIFSVQSLASARDDNPSGDSIVRSQLGRNVRELFNGRLFSEMTGYQKRDSTVVDTVMIDMRKETIRLCLDANLANAPFRENSVQFFEKGLKEGLPDPFGAFDLEIWSGGRNIREYIPNYYRADRRDRDKSRTVGRLRRKSPPLVRDLSRPYLDEASLYRMNIALWHSHGWYYEPSLHRWEWQRARIFQTVEDLFPMAFTLQMLVPMLENAGANVFIPRERDWQRHEVIVDNDGSTGNSIYFSTDNASVSVPGTGFAVGTPPYVDENPFTLGSYEEMKSDRSGAGAVTWIPDIPEEGYYAVYVSYHAAPGNADDARYTVYHGGGTTEFSVNQQMGGGTWIYLGRFWFPKGIHAGKGQVVLSGKSSRRNAVISADAVRFGGGTGNISRNGLTSGRPRYQESARYYLQYAGFPDSVVWNLHNPVNDYTDDYQSRGEWVNHLAGDSPGQGIPVDLAFAFHTDAGISGSDTVIGTLGIYSTSPNRGIFPGGLSRMASRDLTDLVQTRIVEDIRAKYDPDWVRRAMWDRKYSEAYRPEVPSMLLELLSHQNLIDMRFGSEPMFRFDVSRAIYKGMLRFLGELYEFDPVVQPLPVEGFRAEFNGQGGIILNWRPGSDPLEPFAVPDSYRVYTRINGGAFDGGTGVEGTTFTLEGVAPDSIYSFKVTAVNRGGESFPSEILSACRKTGSEKNILLISAFDRTGGPAWFDDRQYSGFLFMVDQGVPFHEDLHTVGAQFDFRKDSPWLDDDSPGHGASYADLEQDVYPGNNFDFCYVHGASVRAAGYSFVSVSDETVEDGEVNLAAYDAVDLIAGEEKTTFMPKNDSVGLFRVFPDSMLQILSGYLRADGKLFISGAHIASDPHALGQDSLLADILKYRWRTSNASRLGTFYFMDPGFSGTGDRYRFNTAFHPEIYTVEGADALEPADSCAFTLARYAENNMSAAVAWKGERKVVAFGFPFETIIGAGDRDVIMRRVLEYLLK
;
A
#
# COMPACT_ATOMS: atom_id res chain seq x y z
N MET A 1 -18.83 9.69 -75.68
CA MET A 1 -20.02 10.24 -76.39
C MET A 1 -20.49 11.48 -75.66
N CYS A 2 -21.05 12.46 -76.38
CA CYS A 2 -21.50 13.74 -75.81
C CYS A 2 -22.85 13.62 -75.08
N GLY A 3 -23.12 14.50 -74.12
CA GLY A 3 -24.44 14.68 -73.51
C GLY A 3 -24.40 15.70 -72.37
N CYS A 4 -25.10 16.83 -72.50
CA CYS A 4 -24.93 18.01 -71.63
C CYS A 4 -26.27 18.50 -71.04
N ARG A 5 -26.24 18.99 -69.78
CA ARG A 5 -27.29 19.80 -69.10
C ARG A 5 -28.59 19.04 -68.76
N ARG A 6 -29.42 19.45 -67.76
CA ARG A 6 -29.61 20.77 -67.13
C ARG A 6 -30.20 20.65 -65.69
N MET A 7 -30.14 21.73 -64.90
CA MET A 7 -30.72 21.88 -63.55
C MET A 7 -32.26 21.86 -63.54
N ILE A 8 -32.87 21.58 -62.37
CA ILE A 8 -33.79 22.49 -61.63
C ILE A 8 -34.07 21.95 -60.21
N PHE A 9 -34.14 22.84 -59.22
CA PHE A 9 -34.52 22.61 -57.82
C PHE A 9 -35.97 23.06 -57.60
N THR A 10 -36.75 22.35 -56.78
CA THR A 10 -37.98 22.90 -56.16
C THR A 10 -38.19 22.33 -54.75
N LEU A 11 -38.39 23.20 -53.75
CA LEU A 11 -38.74 22.87 -52.36
C LEU A 11 -40.25 22.61 -52.19
N LEU A 12 -40.62 21.96 -51.07
CA LEU A 12 -41.98 22.01 -50.52
C LEU A 12 -41.92 22.12 -48.98
N LEU A 13 -42.63 23.11 -48.42
CA LEU A 13 -42.80 23.37 -46.97
C LEU A 13 -43.82 22.39 -46.36
N ILE A 14 -43.88 22.19 -45.02
CA ILE A 14 -44.89 22.73 -44.06
C ILE A 14 -44.73 21.96 -42.70
N PHE A 15 -44.81 22.48 -41.46
CA PHE A 15 -44.84 23.85 -40.89
C PHE A 15 -44.44 23.84 -39.37
N SER A 16 -43.71 24.88 -38.92
CA SER A 16 -43.82 25.59 -37.62
C SER A 16 -43.87 24.91 -36.21
N VAL A 17 -42.96 25.36 -35.31
CA VAL A 17 -43.34 25.97 -34.01
C VAL A 17 -42.47 27.21 -33.73
N GLN A 18 -43.13 28.35 -33.58
CA GLN A 18 -42.75 29.61 -32.90
C GLN A 18 -41.27 29.99 -32.70
N SER A 19 -40.83 31.01 -33.44
CA SER A 19 -39.88 32.01 -32.92
C SER A 19 -40.67 33.22 -32.39
N LEU A 20 -40.29 33.74 -31.23
CA LEU A 20 -40.76 35.02 -30.69
C LEU A 20 -39.57 35.96 -30.51
N ALA A 21 -39.76 37.22 -30.87
CA ALA A 21 -38.66 38.13 -31.12
C ALA A 21 -37.95 38.64 -29.85
N SER A 22 -36.61 38.66 -29.89
CA SER A 22 -35.84 39.73 -29.27
C SER A 22 -35.25 40.60 -30.37
N ALA A 23 -35.35 41.92 -30.19
CA ALA A 23 -34.81 42.89 -31.14
C ALA A 23 -33.28 42.91 -31.07
N ARG A 24 -32.63 43.04 -32.22
CA ARG A 24 -31.23 43.52 -32.27
C ARG A 24 -31.25 45.03 -32.10
N ASP A 25 -30.73 45.51 -30.99
CA ASP A 25 -30.13 46.84 -30.94
C ASP A 25 -28.66 46.69 -31.32
N ASP A 26 -28.30 47.13 -32.53
CA ASP A 26 -26.92 47.10 -33.01
C ASP A 26 -26.11 48.24 -32.38
N ASN A 27 -25.34 47.93 -31.33
CA ASN A 27 -24.25 48.79 -30.83
C ASN A 27 -22.87 48.16 -31.12
N PRO A 28 -22.41 48.13 -32.39
CA PRO A 28 -21.24 47.36 -32.81
C PRO A 28 -19.91 47.87 -32.24
N SER A 29 -19.86 49.08 -31.67
CA SER A 29 -18.64 49.62 -31.04
C SER A 29 -18.47 49.11 -29.60
N GLY A 30 -19.53 49.11 -28.79
CA GLY A 30 -19.51 48.64 -27.40
C GLY A 30 -19.16 47.15 -27.29
N ASP A 31 -19.85 46.31 -28.06
CA ASP A 31 -19.63 44.85 -28.10
C ASP A 31 -18.19 44.47 -28.46
N SER A 32 -17.59 45.20 -29.40
CA SER A 32 -16.21 44.97 -29.85
C SER A 32 -15.20 45.31 -28.75
N ILE A 33 -15.42 46.42 -28.03
CA ILE A 33 -14.60 46.84 -26.89
C ILE A 33 -14.70 45.83 -25.74
N VAL A 34 -15.91 45.39 -25.38
CA VAL A 34 -16.14 44.39 -24.33
C VAL A 34 -15.44 43.07 -24.67
N ARG A 35 -15.60 42.56 -25.90
CA ARG A 35 -14.91 41.33 -26.37
C ARG A 35 -13.39 41.47 -26.33
N SER A 36 -12.85 42.63 -26.72
CA SER A 36 -11.41 42.90 -26.67
C SER A 36 -10.87 42.96 -25.24
N GLN A 37 -11.59 43.61 -24.32
CA GLN A 37 -11.23 43.69 -22.91
C GLN A 37 -11.26 42.31 -22.24
N LEU A 38 -12.35 41.54 -22.41
CA LEU A 38 -12.44 40.16 -21.93
C LEU A 38 -11.30 39.31 -22.48
N GLY A 39 -10.95 39.44 -23.77
CA GLY A 39 -9.81 38.74 -24.37
C GLY A 39 -8.44 39.13 -23.82
N ARG A 40 -8.27 40.34 -23.24
CA ARG A 40 -7.08 40.70 -22.46
C ARG A 40 -7.11 40.06 -21.07
N ASN A 41 -8.19 40.29 -20.33
CA ASN A 41 -8.37 39.79 -18.96
C ASN A 41 -8.23 38.26 -18.90
N VAL A 42 -8.76 37.52 -19.89
CA VAL A 42 -8.59 36.07 -20.01
C VAL A 42 -7.12 35.64 -20.13
N ARG A 43 -6.32 36.34 -20.95
CA ARG A 43 -4.89 36.01 -21.09
C ARG A 43 -4.10 36.29 -19.81
N GLU A 44 -4.42 37.39 -19.13
CA GLU A 44 -3.73 37.78 -17.89
C GLU A 44 -4.10 36.85 -16.72
N LEU A 45 -5.39 36.50 -16.59
CA LEU A 45 -5.91 35.73 -15.46
C LEU A 45 -5.76 34.20 -15.60
N PHE A 46 -5.92 33.64 -16.81
CA PHE A 46 -5.91 32.18 -17.02
C PHE A 46 -4.60 31.64 -17.64
N ASN A 47 -3.80 32.49 -18.29
CA ASN A 47 -2.49 32.10 -18.84
C ASN A 47 -1.31 32.72 -18.09
N GLY A 48 -1.58 33.52 -17.05
CA GLY A 48 -0.58 34.08 -16.14
C GLY A 48 -0.36 33.20 -14.91
N ARG A 49 0.72 33.50 -14.18
CA ARG A 49 1.12 32.82 -12.93
C ARG A 49 0.01 32.80 -11.85
N LEU A 50 -0.81 33.86 -11.81
CA LEU A 50 -1.97 33.98 -10.91
C LEU A 50 -2.94 32.80 -11.01
N PHE A 51 -3.10 32.18 -12.18
CA PHE A 51 -3.97 31.02 -12.34
C PHE A 51 -3.52 29.83 -11.49
N SER A 52 -2.22 29.51 -11.57
CA SER A 52 -1.60 28.42 -10.80
C SER A 52 -1.55 28.75 -9.32
N GLU A 53 -1.38 30.02 -8.94
CA GLU A 53 -1.44 30.46 -7.53
C GLU A 53 -2.86 30.33 -6.95
N MET A 54 -3.90 30.67 -7.71
CA MET A 54 -5.30 30.61 -7.25
C MET A 54 -5.93 29.21 -7.31
N THR A 55 -5.34 28.26 -8.05
CA THR A 55 -5.89 26.90 -8.23
C THR A 55 -4.94 25.77 -7.82
N GLY A 56 -3.65 26.06 -7.62
CA GLY A 56 -2.60 25.06 -7.40
C GLY A 56 -2.25 24.20 -8.63
N TYR A 57 -2.98 24.31 -9.74
CA TYR A 57 -2.82 23.53 -10.97
C TYR A 57 -1.79 24.16 -11.92
N GLN A 58 -0.75 23.41 -12.26
CA GLN A 58 0.26 23.85 -13.23
C GLN A 58 -0.20 23.53 -14.66
N LYS A 59 -0.83 24.52 -15.29
CA LYS A 59 -1.37 24.41 -16.66
C LYS A 59 -0.24 24.42 -17.69
N ARG A 60 -0.26 23.48 -18.65
CA ARG A 60 0.72 23.40 -19.78
C ARG A 60 0.19 24.01 -21.08
N ASP A 61 -1.12 24.21 -21.20
CA ASP A 61 -1.81 24.74 -22.38
C ASP A 61 -2.30 26.18 -22.16
N SER A 62 -2.55 26.94 -23.23
CA SER A 62 -3.13 28.29 -23.12
C SER A 62 -4.65 28.26 -23.25
N THR A 63 -5.33 28.94 -22.34
CA THR A 63 -6.77 29.19 -22.42
C THR A 63 -7.08 30.33 -23.39
N VAL A 64 -8.13 30.14 -24.19
CA VAL A 64 -8.59 31.07 -25.21
C VAL A 64 -10.09 31.32 -25.11
N VAL A 65 -10.52 32.49 -25.60
CA VAL A 65 -11.94 32.81 -25.75
C VAL A 65 -12.47 32.10 -26.99
N ASP A 66 -13.48 31.24 -26.80
CA ASP A 66 -14.23 30.62 -27.88
C ASP A 66 -15.36 31.58 -28.33
N THR A 67 -16.29 31.89 -27.42
CA THR A 67 -17.46 32.71 -27.72
C THR A 67 -17.81 33.65 -26.56
N VAL A 68 -18.22 34.88 -26.88
CA VAL A 68 -18.87 35.80 -25.93
C VAL A 68 -20.31 36.05 -26.37
N MET A 69 -21.27 35.86 -25.47
CA MET A 69 -22.67 36.20 -25.66
C MET A 69 -23.06 37.26 -24.63
N ILE A 70 -23.83 38.26 -25.04
CA ILE A 70 -24.30 39.35 -24.16
C ILE A 70 -25.82 39.42 -24.27
N ASP A 71 -26.53 39.31 -23.15
CA ASP A 71 -27.97 39.46 -23.05
C ASP A 71 -28.30 40.78 -22.34
N MET A 72 -28.52 41.83 -23.12
CA MET A 72 -28.86 43.17 -22.62
C MET A 72 -30.19 43.23 -21.85
N ARG A 73 -31.06 42.22 -21.95
CA ARG A 73 -32.36 42.19 -21.25
C ARG A 73 -32.28 41.50 -19.90
N LYS A 74 -31.37 40.55 -19.74
CA LYS A 74 -31.08 39.88 -18.47
C LYS A 74 -29.90 40.50 -17.72
N GLU A 75 -29.22 41.46 -18.36
CA GLU A 75 -27.99 42.08 -17.85
C GLU A 75 -26.91 41.02 -17.58
N THR A 76 -26.72 40.08 -18.52
CA THR A 76 -25.73 39.00 -18.39
C THR A 76 -24.73 38.94 -19.54
N ILE A 77 -23.50 38.51 -19.22
CA ILE A 77 -22.43 38.18 -20.15
C ILE A 77 -22.10 36.70 -19.94
N ARG A 78 -22.16 35.90 -21.01
CA ARG A 78 -21.67 34.52 -21.03
C ARG A 78 -20.36 34.46 -21.80
N LEU A 79 -19.29 34.12 -21.09
CA LEU A 79 -17.94 33.95 -21.62
C LEU A 79 -17.64 32.45 -21.74
N CYS A 80 -17.69 31.91 -22.95
CA CYS A 80 -17.28 30.55 -23.27
C CYS A 80 -15.77 30.52 -23.57
N LEU A 81 -15.05 29.69 -22.82
CA LEU A 81 -13.62 29.42 -22.92
C LEU A 81 -13.41 27.97 -23.38
N ASP A 82 -12.22 27.66 -23.87
CA ASP A 82 -11.87 26.30 -24.31
C ASP A 82 -12.01 25.26 -23.18
N ALA A 83 -12.20 24.00 -23.58
CA ALA A 83 -12.47 22.91 -22.67
C ALA A 83 -11.30 22.52 -21.74
N ASN A 84 -10.05 22.92 -22.00
CA ASN A 84 -8.95 22.55 -21.12
C ASN A 84 -8.99 23.30 -19.79
N LEU A 85 -9.66 24.47 -19.74
CA LEU A 85 -9.89 25.19 -18.49
C LEU A 85 -10.72 24.35 -17.49
N ALA A 86 -11.59 23.44 -17.98
CA ALA A 86 -12.38 22.55 -17.12
C ALA A 86 -11.55 21.56 -16.30
N ASN A 87 -10.29 21.32 -16.71
CA ASN A 87 -9.36 20.43 -16.01
C ASN A 87 -8.90 20.98 -14.64
N ALA A 88 -9.22 22.23 -14.33
CA ALA A 88 -8.75 22.92 -13.13
C ALA A 88 -9.63 22.65 -11.89
N PRO A 89 -9.03 22.64 -10.68
CA PRO A 89 -9.73 22.42 -9.41
C PRO A 89 -10.35 23.73 -8.88
N PHE A 90 -11.48 24.14 -9.46
CA PHE A 90 -12.16 25.35 -9.03
C PHE A 90 -12.66 25.29 -7.57
N ARG A 91 -12.63 26.44 -6.92
CA ARG A 91 -13.10 26.69 -5.55
C ARG A 91 -13.91 28.00 -5.56
N GLU A 92 -14.75 28.24 -4.56
CA GLU A 92 -15.60 29.43 -4.52
C GLU A 92 -14.80 30.74 -4.59
N ASN A 93 -13.69 30.81 -3.85
CA ASN A 93 -12.78 31.96 -3.83
C ASN A 93 -12.06 32.18 -5.18
N SER A 94 -11.59 31.13 -5.84
CA SER A 94 -10.90 31.26 -7.13
C SER A 94 -11.87 31.64 -8.25
N VAL A 95 -13.09 31.10 -8.26
CA VAL A 95 -14.13 31.53 -9.22
C VAL A 95 -14.52 32.99 -9.00
N GLN A 96 -14.78 33.42 -7.76
CA GLN A 96 -15.09 34.83 -7.45
C GLN A 96 -13.95 35.79 -7.86
N PHE A 97 -12.70 35.37 -7.66
CA PHE A 97 -11.52 36.13 -8.10
C PHE A 97 -11.50 36.30 -9.62
N PHE A 98 -11.69 35.21 -10.38
CA PHE A 98 -11.70 35.28 -11.85
C PHE A 98 -12.88 36.09 -12.38
N GLU A 99 -14.09 35.95 -11.83
CA GLU A 99 -15.26 36.75 -12.23
C GLU A 99 -15.02 38.25 -12.01
N LYS A 100 -14.46 38.63 -10.84
CA LYS A 100 -14.12 40.02 -10.54
C LYS A 100 -13.07 40.57 -11.50
N GLY A 101 -11.96 39.84 -11.72
CA GLY A 101 -10.89 40.27 -12.62
C GLY A 101 -11.34 40.35 -14.08
N LEU A 102 -12.22 39.45 -14.53
CA LEU A 102 -12.76 39.50 -15.88
C LEU A 102 -13.68 40.71 -16.10
N LYS A 103 -14.40 41.16 -15.07
CA LYS A 103 -15.21 42.40 -15.12
C LYS A 103 -14.37 43.68 -15.01
N GLU A 104 -13.09 43.60 -14.68
CA GLU A 104 -12.23 44.78 -14.53
C GLU A 104 -11.99 45.50 -15.88
N GLY A 105 -12.21 46.81 -15.88
CA GLY A 105 -12.08 47.65 -17.08
C GLY A 105 -13.21 47.50 -18.11
N LEU A 106 -14.29 46.76 -17.83
CA LEU A 106 -15.47 46.75 -18.70
C LEU A 106 -16.20 48.11 -18.64
N PRO A 107 -16.60 48.69 -19.79
CA PRO A 107 -17.36 49.94 -19.80
C PRO A 107 -18.79 49.75 -19.29
N ASP A 108 -19.42 50.82 -18.81
CA ASP A 108 -20.84 50.82 -18.47
C ASP A 108 -21.72 50.56 -19.71
N PRO A 109 -22.84 49.83 -19.59
CA PRO A 109 -23.36 49.19 -18.37
C PRO A 109 -22.76 47.79 -18.10
N PHE A 110 -21.89 47.27 -18.98
CA PHE A 110 -21.40 45.89 -18.95
C PHE A 110 -20.59 45.55 -17.69
N GLY A 111 -19.95 46.54 -17.05
CA GLY A 111 -19.31 46.37 -15.75
C GLY A 111 -20.27 45.97 -14.61
N ALA A 112 -21.57 46.29 -14.74
CA ALA A 112 -22.59 45.87 -13.79
C ALA A 112 -23.08 44.42 -14.04
N PHE A 113 -23.15 43.99 -15.30
CA PHE A 113 -23.79 42.74 -15.73
C PHE A 113 -23.24 41.48 -15.03
N ASP A 114 -24.10 40.50 -14.77
CA ASP A 114 -23.68 39.20 -14.23
C ASP A 114 -22.83 38.44 -15.25
N LEU A 115 -21.68 37.92 -14.82
CA LEU A 115 -20.74 37.22 -15.68
C LEU A 115 -20.79 35.71 -15.42
N GLU A 116 -21.23 34.95 -16.41
CA GLU A 116 -21.13 33.49 -16.41
C GLU A 116 -19.87 33.05 -17.18
N ILE A 117 -18.95 32.35 -16.51
CA ILE A 117 -17.79 31.74 -17.15
C ILE A 117 -18.10 30.27 -17.47
N TRP A 118 -17.99 29.89 -18.73
CA TRP A 118 -18.27 28.55 -19.23
C TRP A 118 -17.03 27.90 -19.84
N SER A 119 -16.84 26.61 -19.58
CA SER A 119 -15.78 25.78 -20.16
C SER A 119 -16.29 24.34 -20.21
N GLY A 120 -15.86 23.54 -21.20
CA GLY A 120 -16.26 22.13 -21.30
C GLY A 120 -17.77 21.89 -21.39
N GLY A 121 -18.54 22.90 -21.82
CA GLY A 121 -20.01 22.84 -21.88
C GLY A 121 -20.75 23.10 -20.56
N ARG A 122 -20.06 23.52 -19.48
CA ARG A 122 -20.64 23.81 -18.16
C ARG A 122 -20.21 25.17 -17.64
N ASN A 123 -20.97 25.74 -16.70
CA ASN A 123 -20.49 26.89 -15.92
C ASN A 123 -19.39 26.43 -14.95
N ILE A 124 -18.29 27.18 -14.79
CA ILE A 124 -17.18 26.72 -13.93
C ILE A 124 -17.55 26.56 -12.44
N ARG A 125 -18.66 27.16 -11.99
CA ARG A 125 -19.25 26.92 -10.66
C ARG A 125 -19.78 25.49 -10.48
N GLU A 126 -20.10 24.79 -11.56
CA GLU A 126 -20.41 23.35 -11.53
C GLU A 126 -19.16 22.48 -11.28
N TYR A 127 -17.96 23.01 -11.51
CA TYR A 127 -16.69 22.31 -11.27
C TYR A 127 -16.18 22.46 -9.82
N ILE A 128 -16.96 23.06 -8.92
CA ILE A 128 -16.68 23.04 -7.48
C ILE A 128 -17.34 21.78 -6.87
N PRO A 129 -16.58 20.81 -6.33
CA PRO A 129 -17.14 19.63 -5.68
C PRO A 129 -18.03 19.97 -4.49
N ASN A 130 -19.05 19.15 -4.20
CA ASN A 130 -19.99 19.42 -3.09
C ASN A 130 -19.28 19.59 -1.73
N TYR A 131 -18.18 18.85 -1.52
CA TYR A 131 -17.34 18.92 -0.32
C TYR A 131 -16.75 20.32 -0.09
N TYR A 132 -16.42 21.05 -1.15
CA TYR A 132 -15.79 22.38 -1.10
C TYR A 132 -16.80 23.53 -1.26
N ARG A 133 -18.11 23.26 -1.15
CA ARG A 133 -19.16 24.29 -1.12
C ARG A 133 -19.46 24.69 0.32
N ALA A 134 -19.34 25.99 0.62
CA ALA A 134 -19.49 26.49 1.99
C ALA A 134 -20.94 26.40 2.48
N ASP A 135 -21.92 26.68 1.60
CA ASP A 135 -23.33 26.53 1.91
C ASP A 135 -23.85 25.14 1.49
N ARG A 136 -24.42 24.40 2.45
CA ARG A 136 -25.06 23.10 2.17
C ARG A 136 -26.26 23.22 1.23
N ARG A 137 -26.86 24.41 1.09
CA ARG A 137 -27.97 24.69 0.17
C ARG A 137 -27.53 24.73 -1.30
N ASP A 138 -26.27 25.07 -1.55
CA ASP A 138 -25.70 25.20 -2.90
C ASP A 138 -25.14 23.87 -3.44
N ARG A 139 -25.22 22.78 -2.64
CA ARG A 139 -24.77 21.44 -3.03
C ARG A 139 -25.65 20.85 -4.14
N ASP A 140 -25.00 20.31 -5.16
CA ASP A 140 -25.63 19.63 -6.28
C ASP A 140 -26.17 18.27 -5.81
N LYS A 141 -27.48 18.20 -5.59
CA LYS A 141 -28.18 17.00 -5.14
C LYS A 141 -28.10 15.82 -6.13
N SER A 142 -27.68 16.06 -7.38
CA SER A 142 -27.44 14.97 -8.34
C SER A 142 -26.11 14.25 -8.11
N ARG A 143 -25.22 14.74 -7.25
CA ARG A 143 -23.90 14.15 -6.94
C ARG A 143 -23.81 13.48 -5.57
N THR A 144 -24.94 13.33 -4.87
CA THR A 144 -25.02 12.64 -3.59
C THR A 144 -26.12 11.58 -3.66
N VAL A 145 -25.93 10.47 -2.95
CA VAL A 145 -26.96 9.43 -2.74
C VAL A 145 -27.81 9.78 -1.51
N GLY A 146 -27.34 10.72 -0.69
CA GLY A 146 -27.89 11.04 0.62
C GLY A 146 -27.54 9.97 1.66
N ARG A 147 -27.98 10.19 2.91
CA ARG A 147 -27.73 9.26 4.04
C ARG A 147 -27.91 7.80 3.67
N LEU A 148 -26.83 7.00 3.78
CA LEU A 148 -26.79 5.57 3.46
C LEU A 148 -27.98 4.79 4.07
N ARG A 149 -28.73 4.07 3.23
CA ARG A 149 -29.96 3.33 3.64
C ARG A 149 -29.87 1.81 3.50
N ARG A 150 -28.69 1.25 3.21
CA ARG A 150 -28.48 -0.20 3.08
C ARG A 150 -28.86 -0.89 4.39
N LYS A 151 -29.84 -1.79 4.33
CA LYS A 151 -30.30 -2.60 5.48
C LYS A 151 -29.59 -3.96 5.59
N SER A 152 -29.03 -4.45 4.49
CA SER A 152 -28.20 -5.65 4.47
C SER A 152 -26.92 -5.45 5.29
N PRO A 153 -26.34 -6.53 5.85
CA PRO A 153 -24.96 -6.53 6.31
C PRO A 153 -23.98 -6.40 5.12
N PRO A 154 -22.71 -5.99 5.38
CA PRO A 154 -21.66 -6.04 4.36
C PRO A 154 -21.42 -7.47 3.86
N LEU A 155 -20.65 -7.63 2.78
CA LEU A 155 -20.35 -8.95 2.22
C LEU A 155 -19.58 -9.83 3.21
N VAL A 156 -18.49 -9.30 3.75
CA VAL A 156 -17.71 -9.91 4.82
C VAL A 156 -17.68 -8.94 6.01
N ARG A 157 -17.86 -9.50 7.21
CA ARG A 157 -17.67 -8.83 8.49
C ARG A 157 -16.78 -9.69 9.38
N ASP A 158 -15.66 -9.14 9.80
CA ASP A 158 -14.83 -9.69 10.87
C ASP A 158 -15.56 -9.54 12.21
N LEU A 159 -15.84 -10.66 12.87
CA LEU A 159 -16.53 -10.72 14.17
C LEU A 159 -15.54 -10.70 15.35
N SER A 160 -14.27 -10.97 15.09
CA SER A 160 -13.16 -10.83 16.04
C SER A 160 -12.71 -9.36 16.18
N ARG A 161 -13.07 -8.49 15.22
CA ARG A 161 -12.82 -7.03 15.23
C ARG A 161 -14.12 -6.19 15.35
N PRO A 162 -14.98 -6.39 16.38
CA PRO A 162 -16.32 -5.78 16.44
C PRO A 162 -16.33 -4.25 16.55
N TYR A 163 -15.23 -3.62 16.99
CA TYR A 163 -15.08 -2.15 16.99
C TYR A 163 -15.10 -1.56 15.57
N LEU A 164 -14.78 -2.35 14.53
CA LEU A 164 -14.91 -1.90 13.14
C LEU A 164 -16.36 -1.70 12.70
N ASP A 165 -17.37 -2.22 13.43
CA ASP A 165 -18.79 -1.97 13.14
C ASP A 165 -19.16 -0.48 13.25
N GLU A 166 -18.37 0.32 13.99
CA GLU A 166 -18.52 1.77 14.15
C GLU A 166 -17.58 2.59 13.24
N ALA A 167 -16.69 1.92 12.49
CA ALA A 167 -15.68 2.58 11.67
C ALA A 167 -16.31 3.25 10.43
N SER A 168 -15.71 4.36 10.02
CA SER A 168 -16.28 5.26 9.00
C SER A 168 -16.56 4.61 7.63
N LEU A 169 -15.87 3.51 7.26
CA LEU A 169 -16.07 2.81 5.98
C LEU A 169 -16.71 1.41 6.13
N TYR A 170 -17.18 1.01 7.31
CA TYR A 170 -17.73 -0.33 7.63
C TYR A 170 -18.73 -0.95 6.62
N ARG A 171 -19.47 -0.12 5.87
CA ARG A 171 -20.51 -0.56 4.92
C ARG A 171 -20.18 -0.27 3.46
N MET A 172 -18.91 0.07 3.19
CA MET A 172 -18.42 0.48 1.88
C MET A 172 -17.71 -0.67 1.19
N ASN A 173 -18.07 -0.91 -0.07
CA ASN A 173 -17.44 -1.87 -0.97
C ASN A 173 -16.62 -1.08 -1.99
N ILE A 174 -15.30 -1.23 -1.97
CA ILE A 174 -14.39 -0.46 -2.81
C ILE A 174 -13.74 -1.41 -3.82
N ALA A 175 -13.93 -1.15 -5.11
CA ALA A 175 -13.19 -1.82 -6.16
C ALA A 175 -11.88 -1.06 -6.39
N LEU A 176 -10.75 -1.73 -6.24
CA LEU A 176 -9.43 -1.10 -6.31
C LEU A 176 -8.42 -2.00 -7.02
N TRP A 177 -7.54 -1.39 -7.81
CA TRP A 177 -6.45 -2.10 -8.46
C TRP A 177 -5.25 -1.18 -8.71
N HIS A 178 -4.07 -1.79 -8.66
CA HIS A 178 -2.83 -1.31 -9.28
C HIS A 178 -2.86 -1.53 -10.80
N SER A 179 -1.80 -1.10 -11.49
CA SER A 179 -1.61 -1.08 -12.95
C SER A 179 -1.74 -2.44 -13.67
N HIS A 180 -1.28 -2.53 -14.91
CA HIS A 180 -1.33 -3.76 -15.73
C HIS A 180 -0.60 -4.94 -15.09
N GLY A 181 -0.89 -6.15 -15.56
CA GLY A 181 -0.18 -7.36 -15.12
C GLY A 181 0.43 -8.11 -16.29
N TRP A 182 1.31 -9.05 -15.97
CA TRP A 182 2.04 -9.88 -16.93
C TRP A 182 1.08 -10.58 -17.88
N TYR A 183 1.25 -10.38 -19.18
CA TYR A 183 0.31 -10.85 -20.21
C TYR A 183 1.02 -11.53 -21.38
N TYR A 184 0.27 -12.35 -22.11
CA TYR A 184 0.73 -13.01 -23.33
C TYR A 184 0.47 -12.13 -24.55
N GLU A 185 1.53 -11.70 -25.24
CA GLU A 185 1.43 -10.96 -26.49
C GLU A 185 1.36 -11.93 -27.68
N PRO A 186 0.19 -12.09 -28.34
CA PRO A 186 0.02 -13.12 -29.37
C PRO A 186 0.86 -12.90 -30.62
N SER A 187 1.21 -11.64 -30.96
CA SER A 187 2.02 -11.31 -32.14
C SER A 187 3.52 -11.55 -31.95
N LEU A 188 4.00 -11.50 -30.71
CA LEU A 188 5.39 -11.81 -30.33
C LEU A 188 5.57 -13.24 -29.79
N HIS A 189 4.46 -13.98 -29.61
CA HIS A 189 4.40 -15.33 -29.05
C HIS A 189 5.05 -15.49 -27.66
N ARG A 190 5.09 -14.44 -26.85
CA ARG A 190 5.76 -14.42 -25.54
C ARG A 190 4.85 -13.86 -24.45
N TRP A 191 5.24 -14.10 -23.20
CA TRP A 191 4.72 -13.34 -22.08
C TRP A 191 5.62 -12.12 -21.81
N GLU A 192 5.02 -10.98 -21.49
CA GLU A 192 5.71 -9.71 -21.27
C GLU A 192 4.99 -8.76 -20.29
N TRP A 193 5.70 -7.70 -19.93
CA TRP A 193 5.16 -6.49 -19.29
C TRP A 193 4.67 -5.52 -20.37
N GLN A 194 3.77 -4.61 -20.01
CA GLN A 194 3.39 -3.49 -20.89
C GLN A 194 4.56 -2.50 -21.01
N ARG A 195 5.32 -2.33 -19.92
CA ARG A 195 6.41 -1.34 -19.82
C ARG A 195 7.78 -1.97 -19.60
N ALA A 196 8.79 -1.25 -20.07
CA ALA A 196 10.18 -1.58 -19.86
C ALA A 196 10.62 -1.61 -18.39
N ARG A 197 11.71 -2.38 -18.16
CA ARG A 197 12.45 -2.45 -16.89
C ARG A 197 13.36 -1.24 -16.76
N ILE A 198 12.91 -0.23 -16.03
CA ILE A 198 13.66 1.02 -15.83
C ILE A 198 13.71 1.41 -14.35
N PHE A 199 14.88 1.89 -13.93
CA PHE A 199 15.16 2.30 -12.56
C PHE A 199 14.80 1.23 -11.52
N GLN A 200 15.28 0.00 -11.77
CA GLN A 200 15.13 -1.18 -10.90
C GLN A 200 13.71 -1.71 -10.72
N THR A 201 12.72 -1.21 -11.47
CA THR A 201 11.32 -1.65 -11.42
C THR A 201 10.63 -1.62 -12.80
N VAL A 202 9.34 -1.96 -12.84
CA VAL A 202 8.43 -1.85 -14.00
C VAL A 202 7.12 -1.21 -13.53
N GLU A 203 6.55 -0.32 -14.33
CA GLU A 203 5.31 0.41 -14.05
C GLU A 203 4.12 -0.52 -13.73
N ASP A 204 4.02 -1.64 -14.43
CA ASP A 204 2.97 -2.66 -14.22
C ASP A 204 3.04 -3.32 -12.82
N LEU A 205 4.25 -3.41 -12.25
CA LEU A 205 4.49 -3.93 -10.91
C LEU A 205 4.39 -2.85 -9.83
N PHE A 206 4.90 -1.65 -10.12
CA PHE A 206 5.27 -0.67 -9.12
C PHE A 206 4.14 -0.16 -8.22
N PRO A 207 2.92 0.17 -8.73
CA PRO A 207 1.79 0.53 -7.88
C PRO A 207 1.34 -0.56 -6.90
N MET A 208 1.74 -1.85 -7.07
CA MET A 208 1.45 -2.90 -6.06
C MET A 208 1.98 -2.57 -4.68
N ALA A 209 3.16 -1.95 -4.61
CA ALA A 209 3.78 -1.57 -3.35
C ALA A 209 3.03 -0.42 -2.64
N PHE A 210 2.26 0.38 -3.37
CA PHE A 210 1.34 1.37 -2.80
C PHE A 210 -0.02 0.74 -2.46
N THR A 211 -0.55 -0.15 -3.29
CA THR A 211 -1.88 -0.73 -3.11
C THR A 211 -1.89 -1.83 -2.05
N LEU A 212 -1.16 -2.93 -2.26
CA LEU A 212 -1.26 -4.15 -1.46
C LEU A 212 -0.65 -4.00 -0.07
N GLN A 213 0.46 -3.27 0.05
CA GLN A 213 1.18 -3.10 1.32
C GLN A 213 0.65 -1.93 2.17
N MET A 214 0.07 -0.90 1.54
CA MET A 214 -0.34 0.34 2.24
C MET A 214 -1.85 0.62 2.13
N LEU A 215 -2.35 0.95 0.94
CA LEU A 215 -3.70 1.50 0.75
C LEU A 215 -4.81 0.48 1.05
N VAL A 216 -4.64 -0.79 0.66
CA VAL A 216 -5.62 -1.85 0.93
C VAL A 216 -5.75 -2.10 2.44
N PRO A 217 -4.67 -2.33 3.21
CA PRO A 217 -4.73 -2.38 4.67
C PRO A 217 -5.37 -1.13 5.31
N MET A 218 -5.07 0.08 4.84
CA MET A 218 -5.71 1.31 5.34
C MET A 218 -7.24 1.27 5.15
N LEU A 219 -7.72 0.88 3.96
CA LEU A 219 -9.16 0.83 3.68
C LEU A 219 -9.85 -0.28 4.49
N GLU A 220 -9.26 -1.47 4.58
CA GLU A 220 -9.80 -2.59 5.35
C GLU A 220 -9.82 -2.30 6.86
N ASN A 221 -8.78 -1.65 7.40
CA ASN A 221 -8.76 -1.19 8.79
C ASN A 221 -9.76 -0.07 9.09
N ALA A 222 -10.32 0.60 8.07
CA ALA A 222 -11.43 1.55 8.20
C ALA A 222 -12.81 0.86 8.11
N GLY A 223 -12.82 -0.47 7.96
CA GLY A 223 -14.01 -1.31 7.83
C GLY A 223 -14.48 -1.51 6.39
N ALA A 224 -13.78 -0.99 5.37
CA ALA A 224 -14.19 -1.21 3.98
C ALA A 224 -13.98 -2.68 3.56
N ASN A 225 -14.89 -3.21 2.74
CA ASN A 225 -14.63 -4.43 1.98
C ASN A 225 -13.91 -4.02 0.68
N VAL A 226 -12.69 -4.50 0.46
CA VAL A 226 -11.88 -4.12 -0.72
C VAL A 226 -11.77 -5.29 -1.70
N PHE A 227 -12.12 -5.02 -2.96
CA PHE A 227 -12.15 -5.98 -4.05
C PHE A 227 -11.04 -5.66 -5.05
N ILE A 228 -10.35 -6.67 -5.55
CA ILE A 228 -9.24 -6.52 -6.50
C ILE A 228 -9.45 -7.53 -7.66
N PRO A 229 -9.35 -7.12 -8.94
CA PRO A 229 -9.51 -7.99 -10.12
C PRO A 229 -8.25 -8.79 -10.47
N ARG A 230 -7.30 -8.89 -9.54
CA ARG A 230 -6.03 -9.61 -9.61
C ARG A 230 -5.82 -10.33 -8.29
N GLU A 231 -5.00 -11.38 -8.28
CA GLU A 231 -4.59 -12.02 -7.04
C GLU A 231 -3.84 -11.01 -6.14
N ARG A 232 -4.08 -11.06 -4.83
CA ARG A 232 -3.53 -10.11 -3.84
C ARG A 232 -2.56 -10.73 -2.84
N ASP A 233 -2.42 -12.06 -2.82
CA ASP A 233 -1.45 -12.76 -1.99
C ASP A 233 -0.23 -13.20 -2.80
N TRP A 234 0.95 -12.83 -2.33
CA TRP A 234 2.24 -13.20 -2.94
C TRP A 234 2.74 -14.60 -2.53
N GLN A 235 1.97 -15.31 -1.68
CA GLN A 235 2.21 -16.71 -1.38
C GLN A 235 2.14 -17.57 -2.66
N ARG A 236 3.27 -18.15 -3.06
CA ARG A 236 3.41 -18.95 -4.29
C ARG A 236 2.73 -20.31 -4.22
N HIS A 237 2.50 -20.84 -3.03
CA HIS A 237 1.75 -22.07 -2.82
C HIS A 237 0.25 -21.82 -2.88
N GLU A 238 -0.48 -22.80 -3.39
CA GLU A 238 -1.96 -22.83 -3.39
C GLU A 238 -2.43 -24.20 -2.89
N VAL A 239 -3.38 -24.19 -1.94
CA VAL A 239 -4.05 -25.39 -1.47
C VAL A 239 -5.55 -25.17 -1.60
N ILE A 240 -6.20 -25.99 -2.41
CA ILE A 240 -7.66 -26.06 -2.53
C ILE A 240 -8.17 -27.19 -1.64
N VAL A 241 -9.23 -26.93 -0.87
CA VAL A 241 -9.98 -27.94 -0.14
C VAL A 241 -11.43 -27.83 -0.57
N ASP A 242 -12.02 -28.94 -0.99
CA ASP A 242 -13.26 -28.98 -1.78
C ASP A 242 -13.84 -30.41 -1.75
N ASN A 243 -15.18 -30.52 -1.82
CA ASN A 243 -15.90 -31.79 -1.90
C ASN A 243 -15.73 -32.50 -3.25
N ASP A 244 -15.54 -31.75 -4.35
CA ASP A 244 -15.34 -32.33 -5.68
C ASP A 244 -13.87 -32.66 -6.00
N GLY A 245 -12.91 -32.14 -5.23
CA GLY A 245 -11.52 -32.60 -5.25
C GLY A 245 -10.53 -31.66 -4.57
N SER A 246 -9.78 -32.16 -3.59
CA SER A 246 -8.83 -31.37 -2.80
C SER A 246 -7.36 -31.55 -3.22
N THR A 247 -6.54 -30.52 -2.99
CA THR A 247 -5.08 -30.53 -3.22
C THR A 247 -4.36 -31.35 -2.12
N GLY A 248 -3.37 -32.15 -2.52
CA GLY A 248 -2.52 -32.89 -1.57
C GLY A 248 -3.32 -33.91 -0.76
N ASN A 249 -3.02 -34.03 0.54
CA ASN A 249 -3.77 -34.88 1.47
C ASN A 249 -4.83 -34.09 2.27
N SER A 250 -5.25 -32.93 1.77
CA SER A 250 -6.22 -32.06 2.47
C SER A 250 -7.56 -32.77 2.70
N ILE A 251 -8.22 -32.42 3.80
CA ILE A 251 -9.41 -33.12 4.29
C ILE A 251 -10.62 -32.20 4.21
N TYR A 252 -11.61 -32.62 3.44
CA TYR A 252 -12.97 -32.09 3.47
C TYR A 252 -13.86 -32.94 4.39
N PHE A 253 -14.72 -32.31 5.18
CA PHE A 253 -15.71 -32.98 6.03
C PHE A 253 -17.01 -32.17 6.10
N SER A 254 -18.14 -32.84 5.97
CA SER A 254 -19.48 -32.27 6.11
C SER A 254 -20.38 -33.20 6.95
N THR A 255 -21.38 -32.62 7.62
CA THR A 255 -22.34 -33.37 8.43
C THR A 255 -23.45 -34.02 7.59
N ASP A 256 -23.89 -35.22 7.99
CA ASP A 256 -24.88 -36.10 7.29
C ASP A 256 -26.22 -35.47 6.83
N ASN A 257 -26.49 -34.20 7.15
CA ASN A 257 -27.72 -33.48 6.82
C ASN A 257 -27.55 -32.44 5.69
N ALA A 258 -26.37 -32.30 5.10
CA ALA A 258 -26.16 -31.49 3.91
C ALA A 258 -26.67 -32.18 2.63
N SER A 259 -27.11 -31.38 1.65
CA SER A 259 -27.49 -31.86 0.32
C SER A 259 -26.58 -31.26 -0.74
N VAL A 260 -25.92 -32.12 -1.51
CA VAL A 260 -25.08 -31.74 -2.65
C VAL A 260 -25.96 -31.30 -3.83
N SER A 261 -25.56 -30.23 -4.53
CA SER A 261 -26.18 -29.74 -5.75
C SER A 261 -25.88 -30.67 -6.94
N VAL A 262 -26.37 -30.30 -8.14
CA VAL A 262 -25.99 -31.02 -9.37
C VAL A 262 -24.61 -30.55 -9.85
N PRO A 263 -23.75 -31.47 -10.35
CA PRO A 263 -22.49 -31.08 -10.98
C PRO A 263 -22.69 -30.07 -12.12
N GLY A 264 -21.72 -29.17 -12.27
CA GLY A 264 -21.79 -28.03 -13.17
C GLY A 264 -22.38 -26.76 -12.55
N THR A 265 -22.42 -26.65 -11.22
CA THR A 265 -23.03 -25.50 -10.51
C THR A 265 -22.17 -24.89 -9.38
N GLY A 266 -21.01 -25.48 -9.07
CA GLY A 266 -20.03 -24.96 -8.11
C GLY A 266 -18.59 -25.16 -8.59
N PHE A 267 -17.63 -24.84 -7.73
CA PHE A 267 -16.21 -24.99 -8.04
C PHE A 267 -15.81 -26.46 -8.13
N ALA A 268 -14.90 -26.77 -9.05
CA ALA A 268 -13.97 -27.90 -8.91
C ALA A 268 -12.65 -27.55 -9.59
N VAL A 269 -11.54 -28.06 -9.05
CA VAL A 269 -10.21 -27.82 -9.62
C VAL A 269 -10.06 -28.39 -11.05
N GLY A 270 -10.77 -29.45 -11.40
CA GLY A 270 -10.69 -30.05 -12.74
C GLY A 270 -9.25 -30.45 -13.13
N THR A 271 -8.81 -30.02 -14.31
CA THR A 271 -7.49 -30.37 -14.87
C THR A 271 -6.75 -29.15 -15.43
N PRO A 272 -6.20 -28.26 -14.57
CA PRO A 272 -5.38 -27.14 -15.02
C PRO A 272 -4.10 -27.63 -15.73
N PRO A 273 -3.51 -26.83 -16.65
CA PRO A 273 -3.85 -25.43 -16.91
C PRO A 273 -5.08 -25.25 -17.81
N TYR A 274 -5.91 -24.25 -17.48
CA TYR A 274 -7.17 -23.96 -18.17
C TYR A 274 -6.93 -23.17 -19.47
N VAL A 275 -7.65 -23.49 -20.54
CA VAL A 275 -7.65 -22.73 -21.80
C VAL A 275 -8.85 -21.80 -21.84
N ASP A 276 -10.05 -22.37 -21.75
CA ASP A 276 -11.36 -21.71 -21.84
C ASP A 276 -12.30 -22.12 -20.69
N GLU A 277 -11.88 -23.08 -19.85
CA GLU A 277 -12.67 -23.62 -18.75
C GLU A 277 -12.92 -22.57 -17.65
N ASN A 278 -14.15 -22.52 -17.15
CA ASN A 278 -14.51 -21.80 -15.94
C ASN A 278 -14.61 -22.82 -14.78
N PRO A 279 -13.71 -22.80 -13.78
CA PRO A 279 -13.68 -23.81 -12.73
C PRO A 279 -14.92 -23.79 -11.82
N PHE A 280 -15.62 -22.65 -11.72
CA PHE A 280 -16.92 -22.51 -11.00
C PHE A 280 -18.12 -23.10 -11.76
N THR A 281 -17.86 -23.82 -12.86
CA THR A 281 -18.85 -24.59 -13.63
C THR A 281 -18.45 -26.05 -13.81
N LEU A 282 -17.47 -26.55 -13.05
CA LEU A 282 -16.97 -27.92 -13.13
C LEU A 282 -17.49 -28.83 -12.01
N GLY A 283 -17.75 -28.29 -10.82
CA GLY A 283 -18.16 -29.04 -9.63
C GLY A 283 -19.58 -28.74 -9.16
N SER A 284 -19.80 -28.95 -7.88
CA SER A 284 -21.07 -28.82 -7.18
C SER A 284 -20.88 -27.97 -5.92
N TYR A 285 -21.93 -27.79 -5.13
CA TYR A 285 -21.87 -27.14 -3.83
C TYR A 285 -22.82 -27.85 -2.88
N GLU A 286 -22.57 -27.79 -1.59
CA GLU A 286 -23.47 -28.29 -0.56
C GLU A 286 -24.40 -27.20 -0.03
N GLU A 287 -25.62 -27.59 0.35
CA GLU A 287 -26.55 -26.77 1.12
C GLU A 287 -26.94 -27.46 2.43
N MET A 288 -27.00 -26.70 3.51
CA MET A 288 -27.67 -27.10 4.76
C MET A 288 -28.69 -26.03 5.20
N LYS A 289 -29.70 -26.43 5.98
CA LYS A 289 -30.64 -25.48 6.60
C LYS A 289 -30.11 -25.00 7.93
N SER A 290 -30.11 -23.69 8.12
CA SER A 290 -29.67 -23.06 9.36
C SER A 290 -30.53 -23.46 10.57
N ASP A 291 -29.88 -23.77 11.70
CA ASP A 291 -30.52 -23.99 12.99
C ASP A 291 -29.92 -23.11 14.10
N ARG A 292 -30.56 -23.07 15.28
CA ARG A 292 -30.13 -22.21 16.40
C ARG A 292 -28.94 -22.75 17.19
N SER A 293 -28.69 -24.05 17.12
CA SER A 293 -27.55 -24.74 17.73
C SER A 293 -26.29 -24.64 16.88
N GLY A 294 -26.42 -24.48 15.56
CA GLY A 294 -25.33 -24.65 14.61
C GLY A 294 -24.87 -26.11 14.55
N ALA A 295 -25.81 -27.07 14.55
CA ALA A 295 -25.48 -28.48 14.71
C ALA A 295 -24.89 -29.13 13.44
N GLY A 296 -25.27 -28.64 12.25
CA GLY A 296 -24.58 -28.95 10.99
C GLY A 296 -23.32 -28.10 10.82
N ALA A 297 -22.30 -28.63 10.14
CA ALA A 297 -21.07 -27.90 9.82
C ALA A 297 -20.35 -28.50 8.61
N VAL A 298 -19.64 -27.64 7.87
CA VAL A 298 -18.66 -28.03 6.84
C VAL A 298 -17.28 -27.57 7.29
N THR A 299 -16.26 -28.40 7.08
CA THR A 299 -14.88 -28.19 7.56
C THR A 299 -13.88 -28.50 6.47
N TRP A 300 -12.93 -27.59 6.28
CA TRP A 300 -11.85 -27.67 5.29
C TRP A 300 -10.50 -27.61 5.99
N ILE A 301 -9.72 -28.69 5.94
CA ILE A 301 -8.41 -28.82 6.61
C ILE A 301 -7.31 -28.96 5.55
N PRO A 302 -6.52 -27.91 5.25
CA PRO A 302 -5.48 -27.96 4.23
C PRO A 302 -4.26 -28.80 4.66
N ASP A 303 -3.63 -29.44 3.69
CA ASP A 303 -2.27 -30.00 3.79
C ASP A 303 -1.25 -28.92 3.35
N ILE A 304 -0.86 -28.06 4.28
CA ILE A 304 -0.04 -26.87 4.00
C ILE A 304 1.40 -27.28 3.63
N PRO A 305 1.94 -26.94 2.45
CA PRO A 305 3.24 -27.43 2.00
C PRO A 305 4.44 -26.79 2.74
N GLU A 306 4.27 -25.56 3.22
CA GLU A 306 5.31 -24.74 3.85
C GLU A 306 4.66 -23.81 4.88
N GLU A 307 5.29 -23.63 6.04
CA GLU A 307 4.71 -22.74 7.07
C GLU A 307 4.89 -21.28 6.70
N GLY A 308 3.89 -20.44 6.98
CA GLY A 308 3.91 -19.06 6.53
C GLY A 308 2.51 -18.46 6.42
N TYR A 309 2.44 -17.26 5.86
CA TYR A 309 1.18 -16.56 5.63
C TYR A 309 0.52 -17.02 4.33
N TYR A 310 -0.79 -17.28 4.40
CA TYR A 310 -1.68 -17.61 3.28
C TYR A 310 -2.96 -16.79 3.40
N ALA A 311 -3.39 -16.18 2.30
CA ALA A 311 -4.74 -15.66 2.15
C ALA A 311 -5.75 -16.81 2.16
N VAL A 312 -6.89 -16.60 2.81
CA VAL A 312 -8.02 -17.54 2.85
C VAL A 312 -9.16 -16.96 2.04
N TYR A 313 -9.59 -17.71 1.03
CA TYR A 313 -10.76 -17.41 0.22
C TYR A 313 -11.80 -18.52 0.35
N VAL A 314 -13.07 -18.17 0.29
CA VAL A 314 -14.21 -19.11 0.31
C VAL A 314 -15.05 -18.93 -0.95
N SER A 315 -15.61 -20.03 -1.46
CA SER A 315 -16.70 -20.04 -2.44
C SER A 315 -18.02 -20.44 -1.78
N TYR A 316 -19.13 -20.10 -2.43
CA TYR A 316 -20.49 -20.54 -2.13
C TYR A 316 -21.44 -20.19 -3.29
N HIS A 317 -22.60 -20.85 -3.34
CA HIS A 317 -23.72 -20.44 -4.18
C HIS A 317 -24.52 -19.31 -3.51
N ALA A 318 -24.86 -18.25 -4.26
CA ALA A 318 -25.60 -17.10 -3.75
C ALA A 318 -27.07 -17.07 -4.21
N ALA A 319 -28.00 -16.94 -3.27
CA ALA A 319 -29.42 -16.79 -3.56
C ALA A 319 -30.16 -15.99 -2.47
N PRO A 320 -31.29 -15.30 -2.78
CA PRO A 320 -32.04 -14.50 -1.80
C PRO A 320 -32.57 -15.26 -0.57
N GLY A 321 -32.70 -16.60 -0.68
CA GLY A 321 -33.09 -17.48 0.43
C GLY A 321 -31.97 -17.77 1.45
N ASN A 322 -30.73 -17.44 1.11
CA ASN A 322 -29.55 -17.81 1.88
C ASN A 322 -29.38 -16.92 3.12
N ALA A 323 -28.52 -17.34 4.04
CA ALA A 323 -28.12 -16.57 5.21
C ALA A 323 -27.35 -15.32 4.77
N ASP A 324 -27.78 -14.17 5.26
CA ASP A 324 -27.01 -12.91 5.17
C ASP A 324 -25.94 -12.81 6.28
N ASP A 325 -25.84 -13.82 7.15
CA ASP A 325 -24.94 -13.87 8.29
C ASP A 325 -24.30 -15.25 8.52
N ALA A 326 -23.93 -15.95 7.44
CA ALA A 326 -23.30 -17.26 7.47
C ALA A 326 -21.97 -17.22 8.24
N ARG A 327 -21.74 -18.16 9.16
CA ARG A 327 -20.66 -18.08 10.15
C ARG A 327 -19.49 -18.99 9.82
N TYR A 328 -18.41 -18.36 9.35
CA TYR A 328 -17.11 -19.00 9.12
C TYR A 328 -16.17 -18.77 10.30
N THR A 329 -15.36 -19.77 10.66
CA THR A 329 -14.28 -19.66 11.64
C THR A 329 -12.99 -20.16 11.00
N VAL A 330 -11.98 -19.29 10.90
CA VAL A 330 -10.63 -19.65 10.46
C VAL A 330 -9.79 -19.98 11.69
N TYR A 331 -9.29 -21.21 11.77
CA TYR A 331 -8.34 -21.66 12.77
C TYR A 331 -6.94 -21.55 12.18
N HIS A 332 -6.06 -20.78 12.82
CA HIS A 332 -4.71 -20.47 12.34
C HIS A 332 -3.71 -20.52 13.51
N GLY A 333 -2.43 -20.28 13.25
CA GLY A 333 -1.39 -20.34 14.30
C GLY A 333 -1.55 -19.32 15.43
N GLY A 334 -2.40 -18.30 15.26
CA GLY A 334 -2.72 -17.27 16.24
C GLY A 334 -4.00 -17.54 17.03
N GLY A 335 -4.66 -18.68 16.81
CA GLY A 335 -5.95 -19.02 17.39
C GLY A 335 -7.06 -19.04 16.34
N THR A 336 -8.10 -18.23 16.54
CA THR A 336 -9.30 -18.25 15.70
C THR A 336 -9.77 -16.86 15.33
N THR A 337 -10.14 -16.66 14.06
CA THR A 337 -10.83 -15.46 13.59
C THR A 337 -12.21 -15.85 13.04
N GLU A 338 -13.25 -15.20 13.53
CA GLU A 338 -14.65 -15.47 13.13
C GLU A 338 -15.15 -14.44 12.11
N PHE A 339 -15.92 -14.90 11.13
CA PHE A 339 -16.50 -14.07 10.06
C PHE A 339 -18.00 -14.30 9.92
N SER A 340 -18.71 -13.25 9.53
CA SER A 340 -20.09 -13.28 9.06
C SER A 340 -20.08 -12.92 7.57
N VAL A 341 -20.53 -13.84 6.72
CA VAL A 341 -20.55 -13.69 5.27
C VAL A 341 -22.00 -13.63 4.76
N ASN A 342 -22.28 -12.69 3.85
CA ASN A 342 -23.60 -12.49 3.27
C ASN A 342 -23.79 -13.32 1.99
N GLN A 343 -24.28 -14.55 2.13
CA GLN A 343 -24.45 -15.50 1.01
C GLN A 343 -25.65 -15.19 0.09
N GLN A 344 -26.21 -13.97 0.12
CA GLN A 344 -27.20 -13.50 -0.86
C GLN A 344 -26.55 -12.79 -2.06
N MET A 345 -25.23 -12.55 -2.01
CA MET A 345 -24.44 -11.84 -3.02
C MET A 345 -23.03 -12.46 -3.12
N GLY A 346 -22.29 -12.20 -4.20
CA GLY A 346 -20.88 -12.60 -4.33
C GLY A 346 -20.61 -14.10 -4.50
N GLY A 347 -21.62 -14.91 -4.84
CA GLY A 347 -21.43 -16.35 -5.09
C GLY A 347 -20.82 -16.64 -6.46
N GLY A 348 -20.25 -17.85 -6.62
CA GLY A 348 -19.61 -18.29 -7.87
C GLY A 348 -18.28 -17.60 -8.19
N THR A 349 -17.56 -17.15 -7.15
CA THR A 349 -16.20 -16.56 -7.23
C THR A 349 -15.50 -16.73 -5.87
N TRP A 350 -14.22 -16.38 -5.79
CA TRP A 350 -13.47 -16.33 -4.54
C TRP A 350 -13.78 -15.09 -3.68
N ILE A 351 -14.26 -15.29 -2.46
CA ILE A 351 -14.46 -14.24 -1.44
C ILE A 351 -13.36 -14.30 -0.39
N TYR A 352 -12.59 -13.23 -0.26
CA TYR A 352 -11.47 -13.11 0.69
C TYR A 352 -11.96 -12.92 2.13
N LEU A 353 -11.39 -13.68 3.07
CA LEU A 353 -11.63 -13.53 4.52
C LEU A 353 -10.47 -12.85 5.26
N GLY A 354 -9.23 -13.03 4.81
CA GLY A 354 -8.05 -12.52 5.49
C GLY A 354 -6.78 -13.29 5.13
N ARG A 355 -5.63 -12.85 5.66
CA ARG A 355 -4.32 -13.51 5.49
C ARG A 355 -3.81 -13.95 6.85
N PHE A 356 -3.56 -15.25 7.00
CA PHE A 356 -3.27 -15.88 8.30
C PHE A 356 -2.02 -16.74 8.21
N TRP A 357 -1.30 -16.88 9.32
CA TRP A 357 -0.15 -17.77 9.40
C TRP A 357 -0.60 -19.20 9.70
N PHE A 358 -0.12 -20.16 8.89
CA PHE A 358 -0.40 -21.58 9.04
C PHE A 358 0.89 -22.39 9.23
N PRO A 359 0.88 -23.41 10.11
CA PRO A 359 1.97 -24.36 10.23
C PRO A 359 1.93 -25.40 9.09
N LYS A 360 3.10 -25.88 8.68
CA LYS A 360 3.25 -26.92 7.64
C LYS A 360 2.55 -28.24 8.00
N GLY A 361 1.81 -28.80 7.05
CA GLY A 361 1.06 -30.06 7.13
C GLY A 361 -0.41 -29.87 7.53
N ILE A 362 -1.05 -30.96 7.92
CA ILE A 362 -2.48 -30.99 8.31
C ILE A 362 -2.62 -30.73 9.82
N HIS A 363 -3.27 -29.63 10.22
CA HIS A 363 -3.41 -29.23 11.63
C HIS A 363 -4.82 -28.74 12.00
N ALA A 364 -5.80 -29.64 12.14
CA ALA A 364 -7.19 -29.29 12.47
C ALA A 364 -7.38 -28.24 13.60
N GLY A 365 -6.55 -28.25 14.65
CA GLY A 365 -6.67 -27.28 15.75
C GLY A 365 -6.14 -25.85 15.47
N LYS A 366 -5.40 -25.64 14.38
CA LYS A 366 -4.65 -24.39 14.07
C LYS A 366 -4.40 -24.19 12.57
N GLY A 367 -5.26 -24.79 11.75
CA GLY A 367 -5.14 -24.88 10.30
C GLY A 367 -6.36 -25.57 9.71
N GLN A 368 -7.51 -24.89 9.79
CA GLN A 368 -8.75 -25.29 9.12
C GLN A 368 -9.68 -24.08 8.96
N VAL A 369 -10.68 -24.20 8.08
CA VAL A 369 -11.86 -23.32 8.03
C VAL A 369 -13.10 -24.14 8.38
N VAL A 370 -14.02 -23.58 9.15
CA VAL A 370 -15.30 -24.21 9.52
C VAL A 370 -16.45 -23.27 9.17
N LEU A 371 -17.42 -23.74 8.39
CA LEU A 371 -18.71 -23.07 8.19
C LEU A 371 -19.76 -23.77 9.05
N SER A 372 -20.30 -23.07 10.04
CA SER A 372 -21.33 -23.62 10.92
C SER A 372 -22.74 -23.37 10.38
N GLY A 373 -23.67 -24.29 10.68
CA GLY A 373 -25.10 -24.21 10.35
C GLY A 373 -25.87 -23.12 11.13
N LYS A 374 -25.19 -22.10 11.63
CA LYS A 374 -25.72 -21.05 12.51
C LYS A 374 -26.05 -19.80 11.70
N SER A 375 -27.30 -19.34 11.78
CA SER A 375 -27.77 -18.05 11.27
C SER A 375 -28.77 -17.44 12.24
N SER A 376 -28.86 -16.11 12.28
CA SER A 376 -29.94 -15.40 12.98
C SER A 376 -31.31 -15.59 12.30
N ARG A 377 -31.34 -15.89 11.00
CA ARG A 377 -32.54 -16.24 10.22
C ARG A 377 -32.84 -17.73 10.36
N ARG A 378 -34.04 -18.08 10.84
CA ARG A 378 -34.47 -19.48 10.95
C ARG A 378 -34.74 -20.08 9.57
N ASN A 379 -34.27 -21.31 9.33
CA ASN A 379 -34.43 -22.07 8.08
C ASN A 379 -33.87 -21.37 6.82
N ALA A 380 -32.92 -20.44 6.97
CA ALA A 380 -32.15 -19.93 5.84
C ALA A 380 -31.31 -21.07 5.24
N VAL A 381 -30.96 -20.94 3.96
CA VAL A 381 -29.94 -21.81 3.34
C VAL A 381 -28.56 -21.31 3.72
N ILE A 382 -27.66 -22.23 4.05
CA ILE A 382 -26.23 -21.98 4.15
C ILE A 382 -25.58 -22.85 3.08
N SER A 383 -24.81 -22.25 2.18
CA SER A 383 -24.12 -22.91 1.08
C SER A 383 -22.63 -23.05 1.37
N ALA A 384 -22.04 -24.18 0.99
CA ALA A 384 -20.63 -24.50 1.10
C ALA A 384 -20.12 -25.01 -0.26
N ASP A 385 -18.90 -24.64 -0.62
CA ASP A 385 -18.23 -25.02 -1.87
C ASP A 385 -16.73 -25.18 -1.53
N ALA A 386 -15.79 -24.76 -2.37
CA ALA A 386 -14.36 -24.79 -2.08
C ALA A 386 -13.86 -23.71 -1.10
N VAL A 387 -12.74 -24.00 -0.44
CA VAL A 387 -11.87 -23.05 0.28
C VAL A 387 -10.46 -23.09 -0.31
N ARG A 388 -9.87 -21.92 -0.54
CA ARG A 388 -8.54 -21.73 -1.13
C ARG A 388 -7.60 -21.03 -0.15
N PHE A 389 -6.42 -21.61 0.02
CA PHE A 389 -5.33 -21.07 0.84
C PHE A 389 -4.16 -20.69 -0.06
N GLY A 390 -3.75 -19.42 -0.03
CA GLY A 390 -2.62 -18.88 -0.81
C GLY A 390 -3.01 -18.34 -2.19
N GLY A 391 -2.09 -17.61 -2.82
CA GLY A 391 -2.30 -17.00 -4.14
C GLY A 391 -1.94 -17.91 -5.31
N GLY A 392 -0.95 -18.79 -5.13
CA GLY A 392 -0.54 -19.75 -6.14
C GLY A 392 0.28 -19.17 -7.29
N THR A 393 0.47 -19.98 -8.33
CA THR A 393 1.06 -19.60 -9.62
C THR A 393 0.03 -19.55 -10.73
N GLY A 394 0.40 -18.94 -11.86
CA GLY A 394 -0.43 -18.84 -13.04
C GLY A 394 -0.78 -20.20 -13.65
N ASN A 395 -2.08 -20.44 -13.82
CA ASN A 395 -2.64 -21.70 -14.31
C ASN A 395 -3.49 -21.54 -15.58
N ILE A 396 -3.48 -20.36 -16.20
CA ILE A 396 -4.12 -20.12 -17.51
C ILE A 396 -3.12 -20.41 -18.64
N SER A 397 -3.55 -21.20 -19.62
CA SER A 397 -2.80 -21.57 -20.81
C SER A 397 -2.99 -20.57 -21.94
N ARG A 398 -1.87 -20.09 -22.49
CA ARG A 398 -1.81 -19.34 -23.76
C ARG A 398 -0.77 -20.02 -24.65
N ASN A 399 -1.21 -20.44 -25.84
CA ASN A 399 -0.40 -21.19 -26.81
C ASN A 399 0.33 -22.42 -26.21
N GLY A 400 -0.32 -23.12 -25.26
CA GLY A 400 0.24 -24.30 -24.58
C GLY A 400 1.20 -24.02 -23.42
N LEU A 401 1.37 -22.76 -23.01
CA LEU A 401 2.23 -22.34 -21.90
C LEU A 401 1.43 -21.56 -20.86
N THR A 402 1.74 -21.71 -19.58
CA THR A 402 1.31 -20.76 -18.54
C THR A 402 2.31 -19.60 -18.43
N SER A 403 1.98 -18.58 -17.64
CA SER A 403 2.86 -17.42 -17.39
C SER A 403 4.19 -17.77 -16.71
N GLY A 404 4.25 -18.89 -16.00
CA GLY A 404 5.40 -19.30 -15.19
C GLY A 404 5.66 -18.45 -13.95
N ARG A 405 4.73 -17.56 -13.56
CA ARG A 405 4.89 -16.59 -12.47
C ARG A 405 3.95 -16.84 -11.28
N PRO A 406 4.24 -16.25 -10.10
CA PRO A 406 3.26 -16.08 -9.02
C PRO A 406 2.01 -15.33 -9.52
N ARG A 407 0.81 -15.76 -9.12
CA ARG A 407 -0.45 -15.28 -9.71
C ARG A 407 -0.74 -13.80 -9.48
N TYR A 408 -0.24 -13.20 -8.39
CA TYR A 408 -0.39 -11.77 -8.11
C TYR A 408 0.22 -10.86 -9.20
N GLN A 409 1.22 -11.37 -9.93
CA GLN A 409 1.88 -10.67 -11.03
C GLN A 409 1.09 -10.73 -12.35
N GLU A 410 0.14 -11.66 -12.49
CA GLU A 410 -0.63 -11.83 -13.72
C GLU A 410 -1.62 -10.69 -13.97
N SER A 411 -1.92 -10.48 -15.25
CA SER A 411 -2.97 -9.56 -15.68
C SER A 411 -4.36 -9.94 -15.12
N ALA A 412 -5.23 -8.95 -14.98
CA ALA A 412 -6.58 -9.10 -14.46
C ALA A 412 -7.39 -10.10 -15.29
N ARG A 413 -7.16 -10.16 -16.61
CA ARG A 413 -7.80 -11.12 -17.51
C ARG A 413 -7.69 -12.57 -17.01
N TYR A 414 -6.49 -13.00 -16.62
CA TYR A 414 -6.24 -14.39 -16.23
C TYR A 414 -6.81 -14.70 -14.85
N TYR A 415 -6.69 -13.76 -13.90
CA TYR A 415 -7.29 -13.92 -12.59
C TYR A 415 -8.82 -13.95 -12.67
N LEU A 416 -9.44 -13.11 -13.51
CA LEU A 416 -10.89 -13.10 -13.71
C LEU A 416 -11.41 -14.38 -14.41
N GLN A 417 -10.62 -14.94 -15.34
CA GLN A 417 -10.89 -16.28 -15.90
C GLN A 417 -10.85 -17.35 -14.80
N TYR A 418 -9.78 -17.38 -13.99
CA TYR A 418 -9.62 -18.34 -12.89
C TYR A 418 -10.68 -18.17 -11.78
N ALA A 419 -11.06 -16.94 -11.47
CA ALA A 419 -12.08 -16.59 -10.47
C ALA A 419 -13.52 -16.77 -10.98
N GLY A 420 -13.71 -17.36 -12.17
CA GLY A 420 -15.00 -17.81 -12.66
C GLY A 420 -15.92 -16.73 -13.23
N PHE A 421 -15.41 -15.53 -13.51
CA PHE A 421 -16.21 -14.48 -14.13
C PHE A 421 -16.63 -14.87 -15.57
N PRO A 422 -17.80 -14.42 -16.06
CA PRO A 422 -18.26 -14.76 -17.41
C PRO A 422 -17.36 -14.20 -18.51
N ASP A 423 -17.15 -14.99 -19.57
CA ASP A 423 -16.12 -14.78 -20.59
C ASP A 423 -16.24 -13.47 -21.37
N SER A 424 -17.12 -13.44 -22.38
CA SER A 424 -17.27 -12.43 -23.42
C SER A 424 -17.88 -11.11 -22.94
N VAL A 425 -18.26 -11.03 -21.66
CA VAL A 425 -18.85 -9.85 -21.02
C VAL A 425 -18.00 -9.28 -19.88
N VAL A 426 -17.03 -10.02 -19.33
CA VAL A 426 -16.09 -9.49 -18.32
C VAL A 426 -14.66 -9.49 -18.84
N TRP A 427 -14.07 -10.64 -19.14
CA TRP A 427 -12.61 -10.75 -19.33
C TRP A 427 -12.14 -11.09 -20.74
N ASN A 428 -13.01 -11.57 -21.65
CA ASN A 428 -12.69 -11.95 -23.04
C ASN A 428 -13.38 -11.06 -24.08
N LEU A 429 -13.17 -9.75 -23.98
CA LEU A 429 -13.91 -8.73 -24.74
C LEU A 429 -13.50 -8.67 -26.22
N HIS A 430 -12.28 -9.15 -26.56
CA HIS A 430 -11.72 -9.13 -27.93
C HIS A 430 -11.36 -10.52 -28.46
N ASN A 431 -12.03 -11.57 -27.97
CA ASN A 431 -11.84 -13.00 -28.24
C ASN A 431 -11.23 -13.37 -29.62
N PRO A 432 -10.06 -14.04 -29.68
CA PRO A 432 -9.00 -14.21 -28.67
C PRO A 432 -7.76 -13.38 -29.07
N VAL A 433 -7.97 -12.15 -29.55
CA VAL A 433 -6.97 -11.44 -30.36
C VAL A 433 -6.02 -10.57 -29.54
N ASN A 434 -6.42 -10.09 -28.35
CA ASN A 434 -5.67 -9.05 -27.65
C ASN A 434 -5.80 -9.15 -26.12
N ASP A 435 -4.95 -9.97 -25.51
CA ASP A 435 -4.92 -10.20 -24.06
C ASP A 435 -4.54 -8.92 -23.26
N TYR A 436 -3.66 -8.06 -23.81
CA TYR A 436 -3.31 -6.76 -23.22
C TYR A 436 -4.52 -5.82 -23.09
N THR A 437 -5.31 -5.71 -24.15
CA THR A 437 -6.50 -4.85 -24.16
C THR A 437 -7.57 -5.42 -23.22
N ASP A 438 -7.72 -6.74 -23.16
CA ASP A 438 -8.63 -7.39 -22.23
C ASP A 438 -8.21 -7.21 -20.76
N ASP A 439 -6.92 -7.08 -20.43
CA ASP A 439 -6.44 -6.78 -19.07
C ASP A 439 -7.05 -5.48 -18.51
N TYR A 440 -6.77 -4.32 -19.11
CA TYR A 440 -7.26 -3.05 -18.56
C TYR A 440 -8.74 -2.77 -18.86
N GLN A 441 -9.32 -3.40 -19.88
CA GLN A 441 -10.75 -3.21 -20.18
C GLN A 441 -11.68 -4.06 -19.31
N SER A 442 -11.24 -5.26 -18.90
CA SER A 442 -12.04 -6.17 -18.07
C SER A 442 -12.40 -5.59 -16.70
N ARG A 443 -11.52 -4.78 -16.09
CA ARG A 443 -11.70 -4.21 -14.74
C ARG A 443 -12.98 -3.39 -14.62
N GLY A 444 -13.34 -2.63 -15.66
CA GLY A 444 -14.57 -1.85 -15.67
C GLY A 444 -15.82 -2.73 -15.73
N GLU A 445 -15.81 -3.77 -16.56
CA GLU A 445 -16.94 -4.70 -16.67
C GLU A 445 -17.04 -5.65 -15.48
N TRP A 446 -15.92 -5.98 -14.85
CA TRP A 446 -15.88 -6.68 -13.57
C TRP A 446 -16.58 -5.87 -12.47
N VAL A 447 -16.29 -4.57 -12.32
CA VAL A 447 -17.04 -3.68 -11.40
C VAL A 447 -18.53 -3.69 -11.70
N ASN A 448 -18.90 -3.63 -12.99
CA ASN A 448 -20.30 -3.67 -13.42
C ASN A 448 -20.96 -5.02 -13.07
N HIS A 449 -20.23 -6.13 -13.19
CA HIS A 449 -20.70 -7.47 -12.83
C HIS A 449 -20.80 -7.69 -11.31
N LEU A 450 -19.88 -7.12 -10.52
CA LEU A 450 -19.99 -7.11 -9.05
C LEU A 450 -21.28 -6.39 -8.62
N ALA A 451 -21.51 -5.19 -9.18
CA ALA A 451 -22.60 -4.30 -8.81
C ALA A 451 -23.97 -4.67 -9.40
N GLY A 452 -24.00 -5.43 -10.51
CA GLY A 452 -25.22 -5.78 -11.22
C GLY A 452 -26.12 -6.77 -10.47
N ASP A 453 -27.43 -6.63 -10.67
CA ASP A 453 -28.42 -7.69 -10.40
C ASP A 453 -28.36 -8.76 -11.50
N SER A 454 -28.94 -9.94 -11.26
CA SER A 454 -28.84 -11.13 -12.13
C SER A 454 -29.08 -10.85 -13.63
N PRO A 455 -28.09 -11.06 -14.53
CA PRO A 455 -26.75 -11.63 -14.28
C PRO A 455 -25.75 -10.61 -13.69
N GLY A 456 -25.35 -10.86 -12.45
CA GLY A 456 -24.44 -10.05 -11.65
C GLY A 456 -24.44 -10.53 -10.20
N GLN A 457 -23.47 -10.09 -9.40
CA GLN A 457 -23.22 -10.61 -8.05
C GLN A 457 -23.96 -9.86 -6.94
N GLY A 458 -24.62 -8.72 -7.22
CA GLY A 458 -25.41 -7.98 -6.24
C GLY A 458 -24.62 -7.31 -5.10
N ILE A 459 -23.30 -7.14 -5.25
CA ILE A 459 -22.43 -6.47 -4.28
C ILE A 459 -22.48 -4.96 -4.55
N PRO A 460 -23.01 -4.12 -3.65
CA PRO A 460 -23.21 -2.71 -3.94
C PRO A 460 -21.88 -1.93 -3.82
N VAL A 461 -21.11 -1.90 -4.91
CA VAL A 461 -19.84 -1.15 -5.05
C VAL A 461 -20.09 0.36 -4.93
N ASP A 462 -19.32 1.04 -4.09
CA ASP A 462 -19.46 2.46 -3.76
C ASP A 462 -18.59 3.37 -4.63
N LEU A 463 -17.37 2.92 -4.92
CA LEU A 463 -16.45 3.56 -5.85
C LEU A 463 -15.49 2.55 -6.49
N ALA A 464 -14.90 2.94 -7.62
CA ALA A 464 -13.84 2.24 -8.31
C ALA A 464 -12.57 3.11 -8.43
N PHE A 465 -11.38 2.53 -8.23
CA PHE A 465 -10.12 3.25 -8.25
C PHE A 465 -9.00 2.47 -8.93
N ALA A 466 -8.43 3.06 -9.99
CA ALA A 466 -7.25 2.54 -10.68
C ALA A 466 -6.01 3.35 -10.28
N PHE A 467 -4.98 2.68 -9.76
CA PHE A 467 -3.69 3.28 -9.42
C PHE A 467 -2.66 2.91 -10.50
N HIS A 468 -2.28 3.91 -11.30
CA HIS A 468 -1.24 3.84 -12.33
C HIS A 468 -0.11 4.84 -12.04
N THR A 469 0.97 4.70 -12.80
CA THR A 469 2.09 5.66 -12.84
C THR A 469 2.51 5.91 -14.29
N ASP A 470 2.88 7.15 -14.60
CA ASP A 470 2.99 7.62 -15.99
C ASP A 470 4.37 7.30 -16.61
N ALA A 471 4.50 7.45 -17.92
CA ALA A 471 5.73 7.29 -18.69
C ALA A 471 6.11 8.61 -19.41
N GLY A 472 6.33 9.67 -18.62
CA GLY A 472 6.75 10.99 -19.09
C GLY A 472 8.19 11.35 -18.67
N ILE A 473 9.02 11.79 -19.63
CA ILE A 473 10.40 12.23 -19.39
C ILE A 473 10.46 13.72 -19.03
N SER A 474 11.34 14.10 -18.10
CA SER A 474 11.75 15.48 -17.84
C SER A 474 13.20 15.72 -18.25
N GLY A 475 13.50 16.88 -18.84
CA GLY A 475 14.89 17.33 -19.09
C GLY A 475 15.51 18.13 -17.92
N SER A 476 14.77 18.28 -16.82
CA SER A 476 15.14 19.00 -15.61
C SER A 476 14.81 18.18 -14.35
N ASP A 477 15.49 18.48 -13.23
CA ASP A 477 15.29 17.87 -11.90
C ASP A 477 13.97 18.33 -11.22
N THR A 478 12.89 18.22 -11.98
CA THR A 478 11.54 18.63 -11.63
C THR A 478 10.63 17.43 -11.76
N VAL A 479 9.81 17.17 -10.75
CA VAL A 479 8.83 16.09 -10.77
C VAL A 479 7.81 16.30 -11.89
N ILE A 480 7.37 15.23 -12.55
CA ILE A 480 6.26 15.26 -13.49
C ILE A 480 4.95 15.46 -12.71
N GLY A 481 4.82 14.75 -11.59
CA GLY A 481 3.72 14.88 -10.64
C GLY A 481 2.38 14.29 -11.11
N THR A 482 1.32 14.69 -10.41
CA THR A 482 0.10 13.90 -10.28
C THR A 482 -1.04 14.34 -11.19
N LEU A 483 -1.48 13.45 -12.06
CA LEU A 483 -2.62 13.58 -12.99
C LEU A 483 -3.79 12.72 -12.50
N GLY A 484 -5.01 13.24 -12.58
CA GLY A 484 -6.23 12.49 -12.31
C GLY A 484 -7.08 12.36 -13.58
N ILE A 485 -7.72 11.20 -13.80
CA ILE A 485 -8.55 10.93 -14.97
C ILE A 485 -9.93 10.42 -14.52
N TYR A 486 -10.99 10.99 -15.08
CA TYR A 486 -12.38 10.62 -14.85
C TYR A 486 -13.16 10.59 -16.18
N SER A 487 -14.44 10.17 -16.17
CA SER A 487 -15.30 10.34 -17.34
C SER A 487 -16.73 10.75 -16.99
N THR A 488 -17.20 11.85 -17.58
CA THR A 488 -18.63 12.24 -17.54
C THR A 488 -19.38 11.90 -18.82
N SER A 489 -18.69 11.39 -19.85
CA SER A 489 -19.27 11.14 -21.17
C SER A 489 -20.20 9.91 -21.33
N PRO A 490 -20.09 8.80 -20.56
CA PRO A 490 -21.02 7.66 -20.70
C PRO A 490 -22.46 8.02 -20.28
N ASN A 491 -23.44 7.30 -20.83
CA ASN A 491 -24.85 7.31 -20.38
C ASN A 491 -25.46 8.71 -20.14
N ARG A 492 -25.10 9.69 -20.99
CA ARG A 492 -25.51 11.12 -20.89
C ARG A 492 -25.11 11.79 -19.56
N GLY A 493 -24.04 11.33 -18.93
CA GLY A 493 -23.51 11.88 -17.68
C GLY A 493 -24.19 11.39 -16.41
N ILE A 494 -24.81 10.22 -16.45
CA ILE A 494 -25.57 9.62 -15.34
C ILE A 494 -25.16 8.14 -15.16
N PHE A 495 -25.07 7.69 -13.91
CA PHE A 495 -24.89 6.29 -13.51
C PHE A 495 -26.26 5.57 -13.37
N PRO A 496 -26.31 4.23 -13.39
CA PRO A 496 -27.43 3.49 -12.83
C PRO A 496 -27.80 4.01 -11.43
N GLY A 497 -29.09 4.06 -11.12
CA GLY A 497 -29.60 4.70 -9.90
C GLY A 497 -29.73 6.24 -9.96
N GLY A 498 -29.24 6.90 -11.02
CA GLY A 498 -29.52 8.32 -11.29
C GLY A 498 -28.49 9.32 -10.75
N LEU A 499 -27.40 8.86 -10.13
CA LEU A 499 -26.28 9.69 -9.69
C LEU A 499 -25.56 10.31 -10.92
N SER A 500 -25.21 11.58 -10.86
CA SER A 500 -24.43 12.23 -11.92
C SER A 500 -22.99 11.72 -11.96
N ARG A 501 -22.47 11.46 -13.15
CA ARG A 501 -21.05 11.14 -13.37
C ARG A 501 -20.09 12.29 -13.01
N MET A 502 -20.60 13.49 -12.70
CA MET A 502 -19.82 14.52 -12.02
C MET A 502 -19.28 14.05 -10.66
N ALA A 503 -19.88 13.04 -10.01
CA ALA A 503 -19.34 12.42 -8.80
C ALA A 503 -17.93 11.82 -9.02
N SER A 504 -17.62 11.28 -10.20
CA SER A 504 -16.25 10.85 -10.55
C SER A 504 -15.25 12.01 -10.58
N ARG A 505 -15.68 13.20 -11.02
CA ARG A 505 -14.84 14.41 -10.97
C ARG A 505 -14.64 14.87 -9.52
N ASP A 506 -15.71 14.87 -8.71
CA ASP A 506 -15.64 15.24 -7.30
C ASP A 506 -14.66 14.30 -6.55
N LEU A 507 -14.75 12.97 -6.76
CA LEU A 507 -13.77 11.98 -6.27
C LEU A 507 -12.33 12.31 -6.71
N THR A 508 -12.12 12.58 -8.00
CA THR A 508 -10.80 12.91 -8.57
C THR A 508 -10.20 14.16 -7.94
N ASP A 509 -10.99 15.22 -7.76
CA ASP A 509 -10.53 16.48 -7.17
C ASP A 509 -10.20 16.28 -5.68
N LEU A 510 -10.99 15.51 -4.94
CA LEU A 510 -10.72 15.23 -3.52
C LEU A 510 -9.43 14.43 -3.34
N VAL A 511 -9.25 13.33 -4.07
CA VAL A 511 -8.04 12.49 -4.00
C VAL A 511 -6.80 13.27 -4.46
N GLN A 512 -6.83 13.88 -5.65
CA GLN A 512 -5.69 14.63 -6.17
C GLN A 512 -5.33 15.82 -5.27
N THR A 513 -6.32 16.50 -4.67
CA THR A 513 -6.05 17.60 -3.73
C THR A 513 -5.37 17.10 -2.46
N ARG A 514 -5.82 15.96 -1.87
CA ARG A 514 -5.15 15.42 -0.67
C ARG A 514 -3.71 15.02 -0.97
N ILE A 515 -3.44 14.29 -2.06
CA ILE A 515 -2.07 13.92 -2.46
C ILE A 515 -1.20 15.18 -2.59
N VAL A 516 -1.66 16.18 -3.36
CA VAL A 516 -0.86 17.38 -3.62
C VAL A 516 -0.64 18.21 -2.35
N GLU A 517 -1.63 18.37 -1.47
CA GLU A 517 -1.44 19.13 -0.23
C GLU A 517 -0.52 18.41 0.76
N ASP A 518 -0.72 17.10 0.97
CA ASP A 518 0.08 16.31 1.92
C ASP A 518 1.55 16.22 1.46
N ILE A 519 1.80 15.93 0.17
CA ILE A 519 3.17 15.82 -0.37
C ILE A 519 3.89 17.17 -0.45
N ARG A 520 3.16 18.28 -0.68
CA ARG A 520 3.74 19.63 -0.56
C ARG A 520 4.07 20.03 0.87
N ALA A 521 3.34 19.52 1.84
CA ALA A 521 3.59 19.79 3.26
C ALA A 521 4.78 18.98 3.81
N LYS A 522 4.96 17.72 3.34
CA LYS A 522 6.00 16.81 3.87
C LYS A 522 7.30 16.76 3.07
N TYR A 523 7.26 16.98 1.76
CA TYR A 523 8.37 16.60 0.86
C TYR A 523 8.80 17.69 -0.14
N ASP A 524 7.94 18.03 -1.10
CA ASP A 524 8.29 18.94 -2.21
C ASP A 524 7.22 20.02 -2.33
N PRO A 525 7.44 21.26 -1.86
CA PRO A 525 6.44 22.33 -1.92
C PRO A 525 6.05 22.69 -3.36
N ASP A 526 6.91 22.34 -4.34
CA ASP A 526 6.65 22.51 -5.77
C ASP A 526 6.04 21.26 -6.44
N TRP A 527 5.59 20.26 -5.66
CA TRP A 527 5.01 19.01 -6.22
C TRP A 527 3.89 19.33 -7.21
N VAL A 528 4.05 18.81 -8.44
CA VAL A 528 3.27 19.29 -9.58
C VAL A 528 1.87 18.69 -9.56
N ARG A 529 0.85 19.55 -9.41
CA ARG A 529 -0.54 19.20 -9.70
C ARG A 529 -0.77 19.34 -11.20
N ARG A 530 -0.98 18.21 -11.88
CA ARG A 530 -1.35 18.17 -13.30
C ARG A 530 -2.88 18.28 -13.44
N ALA A 531 -3.36 18.15 -14.67
CA ALA A 531 -4.77 18.27 -15.01
C ALA A 531 -5.66 17.25 -14.27
N MET A 532 -6.97 17.52 -14.22
CA MET A 532 -8.00 16.49 -14.06
C MET A 532 -8.69 16.28 -15.41
N TRP A 533 -8.48 15.14 -16.05
CA TRP A 533 -8.93 14.87 -17.42
C TRP A 533 -10.30 14.17 -17.47
N ASP A 534 -11.29 14.80 -18.11
CA ASP A 534 -12.51 14.11 -18.57
C ASP A 534 -12.21 13.38 -19.89
N ARG A 535 -11.94 12.07 -19.84
CA ARG A 535 -11.50 11.26 -20.98
C ARG A 535 -12.13 9.87 -20.96
N LYS A 536 -11.91 9.10 -22.03
CA LYS A 536 -12.46 7.75 -22.21
C LYS A 536 -11.42 6.65 -21.91
N TYR A 537 -10.61 6.85 -20.87
CA TYR A 537 -9.73 5.80 -20.35
C TYR A 537 -10.61 4.72 -19.74
N SER A 538 -10.37 3.45 -20.09
CA SER A 538 -11.33 2.37 -19.85
C SER A 538 -11.75 2.27 -18.38
N GLU A 539 -10.77 2.30 -17.48
CA GLU A 539 -10.94 2.17 -16.03
C GLU A 539 -11.67 3.35 -15.38
N ALA A 540 -11.72 4.51 -16.04
CA ALA A 540 -12.53 5.67 -15.62
C ALA A 540 -13.88 5.76 -16.38
N TYR A 541 -13.99 5.12 -17.55
CA TYR A 541 -15.13 5.24 -18.48
C TYR A 541 -16.15 4.11 -18.32
N ARG A 542 -15.70 2.86 -18.25
CA ARG A 542 -16.54 1.66 -18.22
C ARG A 542 -17.29 1.44 -16.90
N PRO A 543 -16.72 1.73 -15.71
CA PRO A 543 -17.46 1.56 -14.46
C PRO A 543 -18.78 2.33 -14.43
N GLU A 544 -19.80 1.67 -13.90
CA GLU A 544 -21.13 2.22 -13.63
C GLU A 544 -21.30 2.74 -12.19
N VAL A 545 -20.18 2.93 -11.49
CA VAL A 545 -20.06 3.57 -10.17
C VAL A 545 -19.06 4.74 -10.23
N PRO A 546 -19.05 5.68 -9.26
CA PRO A 546 -18.04 6.74 -9.18
C PRO A 546 -16.62 6.19 -9.28
N SER A 547 -15.85 6.73 -10.23
CA SER A 547 -14.61 6.12 -10.69
C SER A 547 -13.53 7.15 -11.01
N MET A 548 -12.26 6.80 -10.75
CA MET A 548 -11.11 7.56 -11.24
C MET A 548 -9.91 6.65 -11.53
N LEU A 549 -9.04 7.12 -12.41
CA LEU A 549 -7.69 6.60 -12.61
C LEU A 549 -6.70 7.68 -12.14
N LEU A 550 -5.75 7.30 -11.29
CA LEU A 550 -4.66 8.11 -10.79
C LEU A 550 -3.38 7.80 -11.57
N GLU A 551 -2.71 8.85 -12.05
CA GLU A 551 -1.34 8.81 -12.60
C GLU A 551 -0.45 9.58 -11.62
N LEU A 552 0.18 8.90 -10.66
CA LEU A 552 0.76 9.57 -9.48
C LEU A 552 1.98 10.45 -9.79
N LEU A 553 2.93 9.85 -10.50
CA LEU A 553 4.30 10.28 -10.77
C LEU A 553 4.76 9.62 -12.08
N SER A 554 6.01 9.81 -12.54
CA SER A 554 6.51 9.16 -13.76
C SER A 554 7.67 8.17 -13.58
N HIS A 555 7.53 6.98 -14.18
CA HIS A 555 8.58 5.96 -14.29
C HIS A 555 9.79 6.38 -15.11
N GLN A 556 9.61 7.26 -16.09
CA GLN A 556 10.68 7.70 -16.98
C GLN A 556 11.40 8.97 -16.49
N ASN A 557 11.23 9.34 -15.21
CA ASN A 557 11.89 10.49 -14.61
C ASN A 557 12.56 10.10 -13.28
N LEU A 558 13.88 10.28 -13.17
CA LEU A 558 14.65 9.81 -12.01
C LEU A 558 14.18 10.44 -10.69
N ILE A 559 13.81 11.72 -10.67
CA ILE A 559 13.37 12.38 -9.42
C ILE A 559 11.99 11.89 -8.95
N ASP A 560 11.06 11.60 -9.87
CA ASP A 560 9.79 10.94 -9.55
C ASP A 560 10.05 9.54 -8.98
N MET A 561 10.92 8.75 -9.62
CA MET A 561 11.28 7.41 -9.14
C MET A 561 12.00 7.43 -7.79
N ARG A 562 12.87 8.41 -7.54
CA ARG A 562 13.51 8.60 -6.23
C ARG A 562 12.47 8.79 -5.12
N PHE A 563 11.43 9.60 -5.33
CA PHE A 563 10.33 9.70 -4.37
C PHE A 563 9.56 8.37 -4.25
N GLY A 564 9.24 7.77 -5.39
CA GLY A 564 8.44 6.55 -5.44
C GLY A 564 9.07 5.33 -4.74
N SER A 565 10.40 5.18 -4.80
CA SER A 565 11.10 4.09 -4.14
C SER A 565 11.04 4.17 -2.60
N GLU A 566 10.93 5.38 -2.02
CA GLU A 566 10.93 5.58 -0.57
C GLU A 566 9.67 5.00 0.11
N PRO A 567 9.80 4.04 1.05
CA PRO A 567 8.64 3.45 1.74
C PRO A 567 7.78 4.46 2.50
N MET A 568 8.39 5.49 3.11
CA MET A 568 7.67 6.58 3.79
C MET A 568 6.79 7.39 2.82
N PHE A 569 7.31 7.71 1.63
CA PHE A 569 6.53 8.40 0.60
C PHE A 569 5.36 7.54 0.12
N ARG A 570 5.57 6.23 -0.07
CA ARG A 570 4.50 5.26 -0.40
C ARG A 570 3.40 5.26 0.66
N PHE A 571 3.75 5.21 1.95
CA PHE A 571 2.79 5.30 3.06
C PHE A 571 1.98 6.61 3.02
N ASP A 572 2.64 7.76 2.88
CA ASP A 572 1.98 9.06 2.89
C ASP A 572 1.07 9.29 1.67
N VAL A 573 1.49 8.89 0.47
CA VAL A 573 0.63 8.93 -0.73
C VAL A 573 -0.61 8.05 -0.54
N SER A 574 -0.44 6.82 -0.04
CA SER A 574 -1.56 5.92 0.22
C SER A 574 -2.49 6.46 1.31
N ARG A 575 -1.94 7.09 2.37
CA ARG A 575 -2.74 7.79 3.39
C ARG A 575 -3.51 8.96 2.77
N ALA A 576 -2.88 9.76 1.91
CA ALA A 576 -3.54 10.86 1.21
C ALA A 576 -4.70 10.39 0.31
N ILE A 577 -4.52 9.27 -0.41
CA ILE A 577 -5.56 8.64 -1.24
C ILE A 577 -6.73 8.16 -0.36
N TYR A 578 -6.45 7.43 0.72
CA TYR A 578 -7.46 7.00 1.71
C TYR A 578 -8.26 8.19 2.24
N LYS A 579 -7.60 9.27 2.66
CA LYS A 579 -8.25 10.50 3.16
C LYS A 579 -9.12 11.15 2.08
N GLY A 580 -8.71 11.11 0.82
CA GLY A 580 -9.50 11.59 -0.33
C GLY A 580 -10.77 10.77 -0.55
N MET A 581 -10.65 9.43 -0.59
CA MET A 581 -11.77 8.50 -0.73
C MET A 581 -12.76 8.60 0.42
N LEU A 582 -12.27 8.65 1.66
CA LEU A 582 -13.07 8.78 2.87
C LEU A 582 -13.91 10.08 2.85
N ARG A 583 -13.30 11.22 2.50
CA ARG A 583 -14.01 12.51 2.38
C ARG A 583 -15.02 12.52 1.23
N PHE A 584 -14.71 11.84 0.12
CA PHE A 584 -15.66 11.64 -0.98
C PHE A 584 -16.88 10.81 -0.55
N LEU A 585 -16.66 9.66 0.09
CA LEU A 585 -17.73 8.80 0.59
C LEU A 585 -18.57 9.50 1.67
N GLY A 586 -17.95 10.30 2.54
CA GLY A 586 -18.64 11.14 3.52
C GLY A 586 -19.63 12.12 2.88
N GLU A 587 -19.24 12.77 1.78
CA GLU A 587 -20.12 13.68 1.02
C GLU A 587 -21.17 12.92 0.17
N LEU A 588 -20.79 11.78 -0.41
CA LEU A 588 -21.69 10.92 -1.19
C LEU A 588 -22.84 10.35 -0.36
N TYR A 589 -22.57 10.02 0.91
CA TYR A 589 -23.50 9.34 1.83
C TYR A 589 -23.89 10.16 3.08
N GLU A 590 -23.61 11.46 3.10
CA GLU A 590 -23.96 12.40 4.18
C GLU A 590 -23.58 11.91 5.60
N PHE A 591 -22.33 11.46 5.77
CA PHE A 591 -21.75 11.15 7.09
C PHE A 591 -20.49 11.98 7.37
N ASP A 592 -20.19 12.19 8.65
CA ASP A 592 -18.99 12.92 9.07
C ASP A 592 -17.77 11.97 9.07
N PRO A 593 -16.78 12.16 8.18
CA PRO A 593 -15.64 11.26 8.06
C PRO A 593 -14.65 11.40 9.23
N VAL A 594 -14.18 10.28 9.78
CA VAL A 594 -13.11 10.23 10.78
C VAL A 594 -11.91 9.48 10.18
N VAL A 595 -10.71 10.05 10.31
CA VAL A 595 -9.45 9.45 9.84
C VAL A 595 -8.86 8.55 10.94
N GLN A 596 -8.33 7.40 10.54
CA GLN A 596 -7.56 6.50 11.42
C GLN A 596 -6.38 7.21 12.11
N PRO A 597 -6.04 6.81 13.34
CA PRO A 597 -4.81 7.27 13.99
C PRO A 597 -3.57 6.71 13.28
N LEU A 598 -2.43 7.31 13.57
CA LEU A 598 -1.12 6.75 13.22
C LEU A 598 -0.71 5.65 14.23
N PRO A 599 0.33 4.85 13.93
CA PRO A 599 0.92 3.92 14.89
C PRO A 599 1.29 4.60 16.21
N VAL A 600 1.47 3.79 17.26
CA VAL A 600 1.94 4.31 18.56
C VAL A 600 3.44 4.56 18.53
N GLU A 601 3.89 5.54 19.31
CA GLU A 601 5.30 5.97 19.41
C GLU A 601 5.88 5.60 20.78
N GLY A 602 7.21 5.47 20.90
CA GLY A 602 7.89 5.26 22.18
C GLY A 602 7.45 3.99 22.91
N PHE A 603 7.40 2.87 22.19
CA PHE A 603 6.96 1.59 22.72
C PHE A 603 8.05 0.97 23.61
N ARG A 604 7.68 0.39 24.76
CA ARG A 604 8.63 -0.31 25.64
C ARG A 604 8.00 -1.45 26.43
N ALA A 605 8.78 -2.49 26.68
CA ALA A 605 8.46 -3.55 27.63
C ALA A 605 9.37 -3.50 28.86
N GLU A 606 8.78 -3.71 30.04
CA GLU A 606 9.50 -3.79 31.31
C GLU A 606 8.95 -4.93 32.18
N PHE A 607 9.72 -5.38 33.17
CA PHE A 607 9.29 -6.42 34.10
C PHE A 607 8.59 -5.82 35.33
N ASN A 608 7.35 -6.24 35.60
CA ASN A 608 6.74 -5.92 36.89
C ASN A 608 7.48 -6.68 38.02
N GLY A 609 7.42 -6.17 39.25
CA GLY A 609 8.07 -6.81 40.41
C GLY A 609 7.41 -8.12 40.88
N GLN A 610 6.41 -8.64 40.16
CA GLN A 610 5.53 -9.75 40.55
C GLN A 610 5.57 -10.95 39.58
N GLY A 611 6.27 -10.83 38.44
CA GLY A 611 6.44 -11.91 37.45
C GLY A 611 5.84 -11.63 36.06
N GLY A 612 4.99 -10.61 35.91
CA GLY A 612 4.42 -10.18 34.63
C GLY A 612 5.32 -9.22 33.83
N ILE A 613 4.82 -8.78 32.68
CA ILE A 613 5.42 -7.79 31.78
C ILE A 613 4.49 -6.58 31.70
N ILE A 614 5.02 -5.36 31.86
CA ILE A 614 4.30 -4.11 31.60
C ILE A 614 4.76 -3.59 30.23
N LEU A 615 3.81 -3.10 29.46
CA LEU A 615 3.99 -2.42 28.19
C LEU A 615 3.55 -0.97 28.34
N ASN A 616 4.31 -0.02 27.80
CA ASN A 616 3.94 1.40 27.75
C ASN A 616 4.22 1.96 26.34
N TRP A 617 3.42 2.94 25.91
CA TRP A 617 3.57 3.63 24.62
C TRP A 617 2.97 5.05 24.69
N ARG A 618 2.98 5.78 23.58
CA ARG A 618 2.38 7.12 23.41
C ARG A 618 1.51 7.14 22.13
N PRO A 619 0.44 7.96 22.07
CA PRO A 619 -0.33 8.14 20.84
C PRO A 619 0.53 8.83 19.76
N GLY A 620 0.54 8.30 18.54
CA GLY A 620 1.26 8.91 17.43
C GLY A 620 0.65 10.23 16.96
N SER A 621 1.48 11.16 16.49
CA SER A 621 1.06 12.51 16.09
C SER A 621 0.84 12.65 14.58
N ASP A 622 -0.36 13.07 14.15
CA ASP A 622 -0.63 13.44 12.75
C ASP A 622 -0.87 14.97 12.61
N PRO A 623 0.16 15.76 12.24
CA PRO A 623 0.00 17.20 12.02
C PRO A 623 -0.91 17.57 10.84
N LEU A 624 -1.16 16.66 9.90
CA LEU A 624 -2.03 16.88 8.75
C LEU A 624 -3.49 16.52 9.05
N GLU A 625 -3.73 15.68 10.06
CA GLU A 625 -5.06 15.30 10.56
C GLU A 625 -5.10 15.33 12.10
N PRO A 626 -5.03 16.52 12.74
CA PRO A 626 -4.90 16.65 14.20
C PRO A 626 -6.10 16.15 15.02
N PHE A 627 -7.18 15.70 14.36
CA PHE A 627 -8.34 15.06 14.98
C PHE A 627 -8.35 13.53 14.82
N ALA A 628 -7.35 12.95 14.16
CA ALA A 628 -7.14 11.51 14.02
C ALA A 628 -6.49 10.91 15.29
N VAL A 629 -7.01 11.28 16.47
CA VAL A 629 -6.51 10.80 17.77
C VAL A 629 -7.11 9.44 18.11
N PRO A 630 -6.41 8.57 18.87
CA PRO A 630 -6.97 7.31 19.36
C PRO A 630 -8.02 7.51 20.44
N ASP A 631 -9.09 6.72 20.36
CA ASP A 631 -10.08 6.50 21.43
C ASP A 631 -9.67 5.30 22.33
N SER A 632 -8.89 4.35 21.78
CA SER A 632 -8.40 3.14 22.46
C SER A 632 -7.23 2.50 21.70
N TYR A 633 -6.72 1.36 22.17
CA TYR A 633 -5.61 0.62 21.59
C TYR A 633 -5.89 -0.90 21.54
N ARG A 634 -5.09 -1.64 20.78
CA ARG A 634 -5.06 -3.11 20.84
C ARG A 634 -3.63 -3.62 20.98
N VAL A 635 -3.42 -4.54 21.90
CA VAL A 635 -2.14 -5.23 22.14
C VAL A 635 -2.24 -6.64 21.58
N TYR A 636 -1.46 -6.92 20.54
CA TYR A 636 -1.32 -8.25 19.94
C TYR A 636 -0.16 -8.99 20.57
N THR A 637 -0.36 -10.24 20.98
CA THR A 637 0.67 -11.08 21.63
C THR A 637 1.02 -12.29 20.77
N ARG A 638 2.32 -12.57 20.63
CA ARG A 638 2.86 -13.83 20.09
C ARG A 638 3.70 -14.51 21.17
N ILE A 639 3.63 -15.84 21.25
CA ILE A 639 4.46 -16.64 22.16
C ILE A 639 5.45 -17.48 21.34
N ASN A 640 6.75 -17.35 21.65
CA ASN A 640 7.88 -17.85 20.87
C ASN A 640 7.75 -17.46 19.38
N GLY A 641 8.20 -18.30 18.45
CA GLY A 641 8.05 -18.08 17.00
C GLY A 641 6.68 -18.49 16.44
N GLY A 642 5.61 -18.35 17.21
CA GLY A 642 4.24 -18.62 16.75
C GLY A 642 3.69 -17.51 15.86
N ALA A 643 2.37 -17.42 15.74
CA ALA A 643 1.71 -16.23 15.18
C ALA A 643 1.17 -15.32 16.29
N PHE A 644 0.84 -14.08 15.93
CA PHE A 644 0.13 -13.16 16.82
C PHE A 644 -1.33 -13.59 17.02
N ASP A 645 -1.83 -13.36 18.23
CA ASP A 645 -3.24 -13.55 18.59
C ASP A 645 -4.19 -12.53 17.91
N GLY A 646 -5.48 -12.60 18.25
CA GLY A 646 -6.48 -11.66 17.76
C GLY A 646 -6.41 -10.25 18.37
N GLY A 647 -5.50 -10.00 19.31
CA GLY A 647 -5.33 -8.74 20.03
C GLY A 647 -6.31 -8.53 21.19
N THR A 648 -5.81 -7.95 22.28
CA THR A 648 -6.57 -7.53 23.47
C THR A 648 -6.82 -6.03 23.42
N GLY A 649 -8.06 -5.57 23.62
CA GLY A 649 -8.39 -4.14 23.67
C GLY A 649 -7.96 -3.47 24.97
N VAL A 650 -7.46 -2.23 24.89
CA VAL A 650 -6.91 -1.45 26.01
C VAL A 650 -7.35 0.01 25.90
N GLU A 651 -7.86 0.62 26.98
CA GLU A 651 -8.33 2.02 26.98
C GLU A 651 -7.21 3.05 27.21
N GLY A 652 -6.12 2.65 27.90
CA GLY A 652 -4.98 3.51 28.21
C GLY A 652 -3.73 3.16 27.42
N THR A 653 -2.65 3.91 27.65
CA THR A 653 -1.33 3.73 27.00
C THR A 653 -0.39 2.78 27.76
N THR A 654 -0.95 1.95 28.64
CA THR A 654 -0.23 0.97 29.45
C THR A 654 -1.03 -0.33 29.49
N PHE A 655 -0.35 -1.47 29.35
CA PHE A 655 -0.93 -2.81 29.49
C PHE A 655 -0.02 -3.70 30.34
N THR A 656 -0.59 -4.60 31.12
CA THR A 656 0.19 -5.55 31.94
C THR A 656 -0.25 -6.98 31.64
N LEU A 657 0.69 -7.79 31.12
CA LEU A 657 0.52 -9.22 30.99
C LEU A 657 1.00 -9.91 32.27
N GLU A 658 0.05 -10.40 33.07
CA GLU A 658 0.34 -11.25 34.23
C GLU A 658 0.43 -12.73 33.86
N GLY A 659 1.04 -13.55 34.72
CA GLY A 659 1.09 -15.00 34.54
C GLY A 659 2.01 -15.48 33.41
N VAL A 660 3.00 -14.66 33.03
CA VAL A 660 4.02 -14.95 32.02
C VAL A 660 4.73 -16.27 32.30
N ALA A 661 4.68 -17.21 31.36
CA ALA A 661 5.36 -18.49 31.47
C ALA A 661 6.88 -18.30 31.36
N PRO A 662 7.68 -18.84 32.30
CA PRO A 662 9.13 -18.72 32.22
C PRO A 662 9.67 -19.49 31.00
N ASP A 663 10.85 -19.09 30.54
CA ASP A 663 11.56 -19.61 29.35
C ASP A 663 10.82 -19.45 28.00
N SER A 664 9.59 -18.93 28.00
CA SER A 664 8.87 -18.50 26.79
C SER A 664 9.21 -17.05 26.46
N ILE A 665 9.40 -16.78 25.17
CA ILE A 665 9.53 -15.40 24.67
C ILE A 665 8.12 -14.89 24.37
N TYR A 666 7.78 -13.70 24.83
CA TYR A 666 6.55 -13.01 24.48
C TYR A 666 6.92 -11.81 23.61
N SER A 667 6.35 -11.75 22.41
CA SER A 667 6.50 -10.64 21.48
C SER A 667 5.17 -9.89 21.37
N PHE A 668 5.24 -8.57 21.26
CA PHE A 668 4.09 -7.68 21.30
C PHE A 668 4.15 -6.65 20.18
N LYS A 669 2.99 -6.26 19.67
CA LYS A 669 2.82 -5.05 18.86
C LYS A 669 1.51 -4.36 19.23
N VAL A 670 1.45 -3.05 19.08
CA VAL A 670 0.32 -2.23 19.50
C VAL A 670 -0.23 -1.43 18.32
N THR A 671 -1.56 -1.35 18.23
CA THR A 671 -2.26 -0.46 17.31
C THR A 671 -3.12 0.54 18.07
N ALA A 672 -3.33 1.70 17.46
CA ALA A 672 -4.25 2.74 17.90
C ALA A 672 -5.61 2.56 17.19
N VAL A 673 -6.72 2.84 17.88
CA VAL A 673 -8.09 2.66 17.35
C VAL A 673 -8.94 3.89 17.64
N ASN A 674 -9.69 4.35 16.63
CA ASN A 674 -10.76 5.35 16.78
C ASN A 674 -11.92 5.04 15.82
N ARG A 675 -12.94 5.91 15.77
CA ARG A 675 -14.09 5.81 14.83
C ARG A 675 -13.74 5.92 13.32
N GLY A 676 -12.49 6.17 12.98
CA GLY A 676 -11.95 6.08 11.63
C GLY A 676 -11.42 4.67 11.29
N GLY A 677 -11.08 3.87 12.30
CA GLY A 677 -10.52 2.53 12.15
C GLY A 677 -9.34 2.24 13.08
N GLU A 678 -8.55 1.23 12.71
CA GLU A 678 -7.31 0.83 13.39
C GLU A 678 -6.06 1.30 12.62
N SER A 679 -5.00 1.69 13.32
CA SER A 679 -3.73 2.11 12.72
C SER A 679 -2.94 0.93 12.13
N PHE A 680 -1.83 1.24 11.46
CA PHE A 680 -0.73 0.29 11.31
C PHE A 680 -0.13 -0.04 12.70
N PRO A 681 0.48 -1.22 12.88
CA PRO A 681 1.09 -1.58 14.16
C PRO A 681 2.36 -0.78 14.44
N SER A 682 2.75 -0.73 15.71
CA SER A 682 4.13 -0.47 16.13
C SER A 682 5.08 -1.53 15.59
N GLU A 683 6.37 -1.30 15.79
CA GLU A 683 7.39 -2.37 15.83
C GLU A 683 7.03 -3.50 16.82
N ILE A 684 7.81 -4.59 16.77
CA ILE A 684 7.61 -5.77 17.61
C ILE A 684 8.67 -5.86 18.71
N LEU A 685 8.26 -5.57 19.94
CA LEU A 685 9.09 -5.73 21.13
C LEU A 685 8.90 -7.11 21.76
N SER A 686 10.00 -7.72 22.20
CA SER A 686 10.05 -9.04 22.84
C SER A 686 10.60 -9.02 24.27
N ALA A 687 10.13 -9.93 25.11
CA ALA A 687 10.62 -10.14 26.47
C ALA A 687 10.60 -11.62 26.88
N CYS A 688 11.50 -12.04 27.77
CA CYS A 688 11.55 -13.40 28.32
C CYS A 688 12.12 -13.41 29.74
N ARG A 689 11.40 -14.01 30.69
CA ARG A 689 11.95 -14.38 32.00
C ARG A 689 12.56 -15.77 31.92
N LYS A 690 13.89 -15.84 31.96
CA LYS A 690 14.63 -17.11 31.92
C LYS A 690 14.71 -17.74 33.31
N THR A 691 14.25 -18.98 33.45
CA THR A 691 14.36 -19.76 34.70
C THR A 691 15.82 -19.84 35.14
N GLY A 692 16.06 -19.49 36.41
CA GLY A 692 17.38 -19.54 37.04
C GLY A 692 18.32 -18.38 36.68
N SER A 693 17.83 -17.35 35.96
CA SER A 693 18.66 -16.20 35.60
C SER A 693 18.60 -15.11 36.67
N GLU A 694 19.77 -14.70 37.16
CA GLU A 694 19.94 -13.57 38.09
C GLU A 694 20.24 -12.25 37.37
N LYS A 695 20.35 -12.27 36.03
CA LYS A 695 20.75 -11.12 35.21
C LYS A 695 19.73 -10.79 34.13
N ASN A 696 19.58 -9.51 33.83
CA ASN A 696 18.62 -9.01 32.84
C ASN A 696 19.32 -8.17 31.76
N ILE A 697 19.07 -8.50 30.49
CA ILE A 697 19.60 -7.78 29.33
C ILE A 697 18.52 -6.85 28.79
N LEU A 698 18.90 -5.61 28.46
CA LEU A 698 18.05 -4.71 27.69
C LEU A 698 18.40 -4.87 26.21
N LEU A 699 17.41 -5.15 25.36
CA LEU A 699 17.54 -5.03 23.92
C LEU A 699 16.96 -3.68 23.50
N ILE A 700 17.71 -2.90 22.73
CA ILE A 700 17.20 -1.67 22.12
C ILE A 700 16.97 -1.96 20.64
N SER A 701 15.73 -1.81 20.21
CA SER A 701 15.33 -1.83 18.81
C SER A 701 15.73 -0.48 18.21
N ALA A 702 16.87 -0.44 17.53
CA ALA A 702 17.42 0.75 16.87
C ALA A 702 17.66 0.47 15.37
N PHE A 703 16.79 -0.36 14.79
CA PHE A 703 16.70 -0.57 13.36
C PHE A 703 15.26 -0.39 12.93
N ASP A 704 14.87 0.88 12.75
CA ASP A 704 13.56 1.29 12.23
C ASP A 704 13.67 1.77 10.76
N ARG A 705 14.89 1.98 10.25
CA ARG A 705 15.14 2.41 8.87
C ARG A 705 14.33 1.62 7.86
N THR A 706 13.63 2.39 7.04
CA THR A 706 13.16 1.99 5.72
C THR A 706 13.56 3.08 4.73
N GLY A 707 13.93 2.71 3.50
CA GLY A 707 14.48 3.69 2.56
C GLY A 707 14.66 3.15 1.14
N GLY A 708 14.74 4.06 0.17
CA GLY A 708 15.05 3.75 -1.22
C GLY A 708 16.54 3.42 -1.45
N PRO A 709 16.87 2.83 -2.61
CA PRO A 709 18.25 2.52 -2.98
C PRO A 709 19.11 3.77 -3.16
N ALA A 710 20.43 3.63 -2.99
CA ALA A 710 21.38 4.69 -3.29
C ALA A 710 21.23 5.15 -4.74
N TRP A 711 21.41 6.45 -5.00
CA TRP A 711 21.25 7.06 -6.32
C TRP A 711 22.34 8.09 -6.59
N PHE A 712 22.50 8.47 -7.85
CA PHE A 712 23.33 9.60 -8.27
C PHE A 712 22.74 10.29 -9.49
N ASP A 713 23.06 11.57 -9.68
CA ASP A 713 22.75 12.33 -10.88
C ASP A 713 23.93 13.24 -11.28
N ASP A 714 24.52 12.99 -12.45
CA ASP A 714 25.54 13.85 -13.04
C ASP A 714 25.14 14.34 -14.45
N ARG A 715 26.04 15.01 -15.17
CA ARG A 715 25.74 15.59 -16.50
C ARG A 715 25.46 14.55 -17.59
N GLN A 716 26.05 13.37 -17.53
CA GLN A 716 25.99 12.32 -18.56
C GLN A 716 25.36 11.03 -18.04
N TYR A 717 25.48 10.76 -16.75
CA TYR A 717 25.04 9.52 -16.12
C TYR A 717 24.13 9.78 -14.92
N SER A 718 23.13 8.92 -14.71
CA SER A 718 22.35 8.89 -13.48
C SER A 718 21.56 7.61 -13.29
N GLY A 719 21.13 7.35 -12.06
CA GLY A 719 20.33 6.17 -11.73
C GLY A 719 20.57 5.67 -10.31
N PHE A 720 20.17 4.42 -10.07
CA PHE A 720 20.22 3.77 -8.77
C PHE A 720 21.36 2.74 -8.68
N LEU A 721 22.16 2.84 -7.62
CA LEU A 721 23.39 2.10 -7.35
C LEU A 721 23.13 0.93 -6.40
N PHE A 722 22.50 -0.12 -6.92
CA PHE A 722 22.19 -1.38 -6.22
C PHE A 722 23.40 -2.03 -5.50
N MET A 723 24.62 -1.71 -5.93
CA MET A 723 25.87 -2.21 -5.33
C MET A 723 26.39 -1.39 -4.14
N VAL A 724 25.74 -0.28 -3.79
CA VAL A 724 26.14 0.64 -2.72
C VAL A 724 25.16 0.61 -1.54
N ASP A 725 23.86 0.56 -1.85
CA ASP A 725 22.75 0.47 -0.90
C ASP A 725 21.53 0.04 -1.72
N GLN A 726 20.94 -1.13 -1.43
CA GLN A 726 19.73 -1.59 -2.12
C GLN A 726 18.45 -0.91 -1.61
N GLY A 727 18.56 -0.12 -0.55
CA GLY A 727 17.41 0.36 0.21
C GLY A 727 16.88 -0.72 1.14
N VAL A 728 16.09 -0.30 2.12
CA VAL A 728 15.48 -1.19 3.12
C VAL A 728 13.96 -1.13 2.93
N PRO A 729 13.33 -2.17 2.34
CA PRO A 729 11.88 -2.23 2.18
C PRO A 729 11.12 -2.23 3.51
N PHE A 730 9.88 -1.75 3.50
CA PHE A 730 8.94 -1.91 4.61
C PHE A 730 8.35 -3.32 4.58
N HIS A 731 8.72 -4.16 5.56
CA HIS A 731 8.54 -5.63 5.60
C HIS A 731 9.21 -6.38 4.44
N GLU A 732 8.78 -6.14 3.21
CA GLU A 732 9.20 -6.85 2.02
C GLU A 732 9.03 -5.96 0.77
N ASP A 733 9.63 -6.35 -0.35
CA ASP A 733 9.43 -5.71 -1.64
C ASP A 733 8.82 -6.68 -2.67
N LEU A 734 7.90 -6.14 -3.46
CA LEU A 734 7.08 -6.79 -4.49
C LEU A 734 7.29 -6.19 -5.89
N HIS A 735 8.18 -5.19 -6.05
CA HIS A 735 8.34 -4.44 -7.31
C HIS A 735 9.76 -4.39 -7.89
N THR A 736 10.82 -4.70 -7.13
CA THR A 736 12.18 -4.76 -7.68
C THR A 736 12.32 -5.83 -8.77
N VAL A 737 12.87 -5.46 -9.92
CA VAL A 737 13.12 -6.40 -11.05
C VAL A 737 14.57 -6.87 -11.15
N GLY A 738 15.52 -6.07 -10.67
CA GLY A 738 16.96 -6.32 -10.74
C GLY A 738 17.76 -5.01 -10.81
N ALA A 739 19.08 -5.11 -10.70
CA ALA A 739 19.94 -3.92 -10.70
C ALA A 739 19.92 -3.15 -12.04
N GLN A 740 20.08 -1.83 -11.98
CA GLN A 740 20.27 -0.99 -13.17
C GLN A 740 21.63 -1.25 -13.82
N PHE A 741 21.67 -1.34 -15.15
CA PHE A 741 22.91 -1.52 -15.92
C PHE A 741 23.18 -0.41 -16.94
N ASP A 742 22.16 0.30 -17.45
CA ASP A 742 22.38 1.49 -18.29
C ASP A 742 22.10 2.79 -17.51
N PHE A 743 23.17 3.52 -17.22
CA PHE A 743 23.15 4.78 -16.49
C PHE A 743 23.21 6.01 -17.41
N ARG A 744 23.40 5.84 -18.73
CA ARG A 744 23.72 6.95 -19.64
C ARG A 744 22.45 7.68 -20.09
N LYS A 745 22.36 8.97 -19.78
CA LYS A 745 21.16 9.82 -20.04
C LYS A 745 20.80 9.97 -21.52
N ASP A 746 21.78 9.86 -22.43
CA ASP A 746 21.59 9.93 -23.88
C ASP A 746 21.60 8.56 -24.57
N SER A 747 21.50 7.45 -23.82
CA SER A 747 21.21 6.13 -24.40
C SER A 747 19.82 6.14 -25.06
N PRO A 748 19.71 5.78 -26.35
CA PRO A 748 18.44 5.84 -27.06
C PRO A 748 17.50 4.71 -26.63
N TRP A 749 16.24 5.04 -26.40
CA TRP A 749 15.15 4.07 -26.35
C TRP A 749 14.95 3.44 -27.73
N LEU A 750 14.95 2.11 -27.81
CA LEU A 750 14.62 1.37 -29.03
C LEU A 750 13.21 0.78 -28.94
N ASP A 751 12.95 0.04 -27.86
CA ASP A 751 11.71 -0.66 -27.50
C ASP A 751 11.74 -0.98 -26.00
N ASP A 752 10.71 -1.66 -25.46
CA ASP A 752 10.64 -2.00 -24.04
C ASP A 752 11.66 -3.07 -23.58
N ASP A 753 12.28 -3.81 -24.52
CA ASP A 753 13.40 -4.72 -24.23
C ASP A 753 14.75 -3.99 -24.22
N SER A 754 14.83 -2.79 -24.81
CA SER A 754 16.01 -1.93 -24.88
C SER A 754 15.65 -0.45 -24.64
N PRO A 755 15.26 -0.08 -23.40
CA PRO A 755 14.75 1.25 -23.08
C PRO A 755 15.83 2.35 -22.99
N GLY A 756 17.11 1.99 -23.01
CA GLY A 756 18.21 2.95 -22.83
C GLY A 756 18.36 3.37 -21.38
N HIS A 757 18.35 4.69 -21.11
CA HIS A 757 18.59 5.21 -19.76
C HIS A 757 17.64 4.60 -18.72
N GLY A 758 18.21 4.02 -17.65
CA GLY A 758 17.45 3.35 -16.60
C GLY A 758 17.36 1.83 -16.77
N ALA A 759 17.74 1.26 -17.92
CA ALA A 759 17.59 -0.17 -18.22
C ALA A 759 18.15 -1.05 -17.08
N SER A 760 17.32 -1.99 -16.62
CA SER A 760 17.57 -2.81 -15.43
C SER A 760 17.40 -4.31 -15.73
N TYR A 761 18.07 -5.14 -14.93
CA TYR A 761 17.97 -6.60 -15.03
C TYR A 761 16.58 -7.11 -14.63
N ALA A 762 16.37 -8.41 -14.81
CA ALA A 762 15.09 -9.10 -14.61
C ALA A 762 15.23 -10.34 -13.69
N ASP A 763 16.32 -10.41 -12.93
CA ASP A 763 16.73 -11.57 -12.15
C ASP A 763 16.04 -11.69 -10.78
N LEU A 764 15.38 -10.63 -10.32
CA LEU A 764 14.63 -10.60 -9.05
C LEU A 764 13.11 -10.53 -9.25
N GLU A 765 12.61 -10.41 -10.49
CA GLU A 765 11.19 -10.09 -10.79
C GLU A 765 10.13 -11.00 -10.17
N GLN A 766 10.47 -12.23 -9.78
CA GLN A 766 9.50 -13.17 -9.21
C GLN A 766 9.61 -13.25 -7.68
N ASP A 767 10.73 -12.80 -7.13
CA ASP A 767 11.10 -12.94 -5.73
C ASP A 767 10.50 -11.84 -4.87
N VAL A 768 10.16 -12.21 -3.65
CA VAL A 768 9.70 -11.28 -2.60
C VAL A 768 10.92 -10.98 -1.76
N TYR A 769 11.39 -9.74 -1.83
CA TYR A 769 12.69 -9.36 -1.29
C TYR A 769 12.52 -8.83 0.14
N PRO A 770 13.07 -9.49 1.18
CA PRO A 770 12.84 -9.08 2.57
C PRO A 770 13.52 -7.75 2.90
N GLY A 771 12.83 -6.92 3.70
CA GLY A 771 13.34 -5.68 4.25
C GLY A 771 13.28 -5.66 5.78
N ASN A 772 13.00 -4.49 6.35
CA ASN A 772 12.82 -4.35 7.79
C ASN A 772 11.46 -4.93 8.20
N ASN A 773 11.48 -6.04 8.96
CA ASN A 773 10.27 -6.70 9.45
C ASN A 773 9.87 -6.26 10.87
N PHE A 774 10.66 -5.38 11.49
CA PHE A 774 10.49 -4.82 12.84
C PHE A 774 10.44 -5.87 13.97
N ASP A 775 11.04 -7.05 13.78
CA ASP A 775 10.96 -8.20 14.71
C ASP A 775 12.33 -8.70 15.20
N PHE A 776 13.39 -7.92 15.01
CA PHE A 776 14.76 -8.36 15.31
C PHE A 776 15.02 -8.53 16.81
N CYS A 777 14.25 -7.88 17.68
CA CYS A 777 14.23 -8.17 19.12
C CYS A 777 13.86 -9.62 19.45
N TYR A 778 13.03 -10.29 18.65
CA TYR A 778 12.77 -11.72 18.81
C TYR A 778 14.00 -12.56 18.44
N VAL A 779 14.70 -12.20 17.35
CA VAL A 779 15.88 -12.92 16.85
C VAL A 779 17.04 -12.84 17.85
N HIS A 780 17.36 -11.64 18.35
CA HIS A 780 18.36 -11.44 19.40
C HIS A 780 17.91 -12.12 20.71
N GLY A 781 16.67 -11.88 21.13
CA GLY A 781 16.10 -12.43 22.34
C GLY A 781 16.11 -13.96 22.42
N ALA A 782 15.92 -14.64 21.28
CA ALA A 782 16.05 -16.09 21.17
C ALA A 782 17.44 -16.58 21.62
N SER A 783 18.49 -15.91 21.14
CA SER A 783 19.88 -16.25 21.47
C SER A 783 20.30 -15.75 22.87
N VAL A 784 19.77 -14.63 23.36
CA VAL A 784 19.95 -14.17 24.76
C VAL A 784 19.35 -15.19 25.74
N ARG A 785 18.15 -15.70 25.46
CA ARG A 785 17.53 -16.80 26.22
C ARG A 785 18.37 -18.08 26.13
N ALA A 786 18.87 -18.44 24.95
CA ALA A 786 19.73 -19.61 24.75
C ALA A 786 21.13 -19.49 25.40
N ALA A 787 21.54 -18.27 25.77
CA ALA A 787 22.71 -17.98 26.59
C ALA A 787 22.43 -18.09 28.10
N GLY A 788 21.16 -18.17 28.53
CA GLY A 788 20.76 -18.32 29.93
C GLY A 788 20.35 -17.02 30.63
N TYR A 789 20.03 -15.97 29.87
CA TYR A 789 19.68 -14.65 30.41
C TYR A 789 18.21 -14.29 30.22
N SER A 790 17.66 -13.52 31.18
CA SER A 790 16.36 -12.85 30.99
C SER A 790 16.57 -11.59 30.15
N PHE A 791 15.51 -11.15 29.46
CA PHE A 791 15.56 -9.89 28.72
C PHE A 791 14.19 -9.22 28.58
N VAL A 792 14.24 -7.91 28.31
CA VAL A 792 13.14 -7.10 27.79
C VAL A 792 13.66 -6.26 26.62
N SER A 793 12.77 -5.66 25.83
CA SER A 793 13.16 -4.74 24.76
C SER A 793 12.34 -3.46 24.77
N VAL A 794 12.91 -2.42 24.16
CA VAL A 794 12.39 -1.06 24.08
C VAL A 794 12.72 -0.48 22.70
N SER A 795 11.92 0.47 22.25
CA SER A 795 12.29 1.33 21.11
C SER A 795 13.47 2.22 21.50
N ASP A 796 14.31 2.56 20.53
CA ASP A 796 15.39 3.51 20.72
C ASP A 796 14.89 4.91 21.13
N GLU A 797 13.76 5.40 20.60
CA GLU A 797 13.28 6.74 20.97
C GLU A 797 12.91 6.82 22.47
N THR A 798 12.45 5.73 23.11
CA THR A 798 12.28 5.73 24.58
C THR A 798 13.59 5.84 25.34
N VAL A 799 14.71 5.39 24.76
CA VAL A 799 16.05 5.59 25.30
C VAL A 799 16.46 7.03 25.07
N GLU A 800 16.27 7.58 23.87
CA GLU A 800 16.66 8.95 23.51
C GLU A 800 15.93 10.04 24.30
N ASP A 801 14.64 9.84 24.55
CA ASP A 801 13.82 10.71 25.41
C ASP A 801 14.20 10.59 26.90
N GLY A 802 15.07 9.65 27.25
CA GLY A 802 15.52 9.40 28.63
C GLY A 802 14.47 8.69 29.50
N GLU A 803 13.48 8.04 28.90
CA GLU A 803 12.46 7.26 29.64
C GLU A 803 13.02 5.93 30.18
N VAL A 804 14.12 5.42 29.62
CA VAL A 804 14.76 4.15 30.00
C VAL A 804 16.10 4.35 30.70
N ASN A 805 16.22 3.88 31.95
CA ASN A 805 17.48 3.87 32.68
C ASN A 805 18.32 2.63 32.34
N LEU A 806 19.31 2.80 31.44
CA LEU A 806 20.23 1.72 31.02
C LEU A 806 20.98 1.05 32.19
N ALA A 807 21.24 1.77 33.29
CA ALA A 807 21.94 1.24 34.46
C ALA A 807 21.09 0.30 35.34
N ALA A 808 19.81 0.10 35.00
CA ALA A 808 18.95 -0.91 35.62
C ALA A 808 19.16 -2.34 35.07
N TYR A 809 20.03 -2.51 34.07
CA TYR A 809 20.25 -3.76 33.33
C TYR A 809 21.72 -4.19 33.39
N ASP A 810 21.97 -5.50 33.35
CA ASP A 810 23.32 -6.08 33.43
C ASP A 810 24.16 -5.85 32.18
N ALA A 811 23.50 -5.74 31.01
CA ALA A 811 24.09 -5.30 29.76
C ALA A 811 22.98 -4.76 28.82
N VAL A 812 23.41 -4.00 27.81
CA VAL A 812 22.60 -3.49 26.71
C VAL A 812 23.03 -4.19 25.41
N ASP A 813 22.06 -4.59 24.60
CA ASP A 813 22.20 -5.09 23.23
C ASP A 813 21.51 -4.10 22.29
N LEU A 814 22.30 -3.34 21.52
CA LEU A 814 21.80 -2.31 20.61
C LEU A 814 21.75 -2.89 19.18
N ILE A 815 20.53 -3.11 18.69
CA ILE A 815 20.25 -3.76 17.41
C ILE A 815 20.17 -2.67 16.35
N ALA A 816 21.27 -2.44 15.63
CA ALA A 816 21.40 -1.35 14.67
C ALA A 816 21.21 -1.77 13.20
N GLY A 817 20.95 -3.06 12.90
CA GLY A 817 20.53 -3.52 11.58
C GLY A 817 21.27 -2.90 10.39
N GLU A 818 20.53 -2.32 9.43
CA GLU A 818 21.09 -1.42 8.40
C GLU A 818 20.80 0.07 8.66
N GLU A 819 20.61 0.44 9.92
CA GLU A 819 20.38 1.83 10.36
C GLU A 819 21.48 2.76 9.84
N LYS A 820 21.10 3.91 9.28
CA LYS A 820 22.00 4.80 8.51
C LYS A 820 21.29 6.06 8.05
N THR A 821 21.93 7.21 8.25
CA THR A 821 21.35 8.52 7.94
C THR A 821 20.87 8.57 6.49
N THR A 822 19.56 8.70 6.32
CA THR A 822 18.89 8.71 5.02
C THR A 822 18.20 10.06 4.81
N PHE A 823 18.20 10.55 3.57
CA PHE A 823 17.70 11.87 3.20
C PHE A 823 16.62 11.76 2.13
N MET A 824 15.44 12.30 2.42
CA MET A 824 14.33 12.29 1.47
C MET A 824 14.68 13.09 0.20
N PRO A 825 14.16 12.73 -0.99
CA PRO A 825 14.45 13.48 -2.21
C PRO A 825 14.05 14.96 -2.07
N LYS A 826 14.92 15.84 -2.57
CA LYS A 826 14.88 17.31 -2.39
C LYS A 826 15.00 17.83 -0.93
N ASN A 827 15.25 16.98 0.07
CA ASN A 827 15.51 17.40 1.45
C ASN A 827 16.82 16.78 1.98
N ASP A 828 17.93 17.46 1.73
CA ASP A 828 19.27 17.12 2.23
C ASP A 828 19.56 17.63 3.65
N SER A 829 18.64 18.41 4.23
CA SER A 829 18.84 19.16 5.46
C SER A 829 18.31 18.43 6.70
N VAL A 830 17.46 17.42 6.52
CA VAL A 830 16.91 16.57 7.58
C VAL A 830 17.29 15.11 7.30
N GLY A 831 18.36 14.65 7.95
CA GLY A 831 18.75 13.24 7.96
C GLY A 831 17.93 12.46 8.98
N LEU A 832 17.11 11.53 8.48
CA LEU A 832 16.36 10.51 9.23
C LEU A 832 17.26 9.32 9.55
N PHE A 833 16.82 8.38 10.39
CA PHE A 833 17.42 7.04 10.49
C PHE A 833 18.92 7.04 10.86
N ARG A 834 19.34 7.89 11.82
CA ARG A 834 20.75 7.99 12.21
C ARG A 834 21.08 6.85 13.17
N VAL A 835 22.23 6.19 13.01
CA VAL A 835 22.67 5.16 13.99
C VAL A 835 22.84 5.75 15.40
N PHE A 836 23.28 7.00 15.46
CA PHE A 836 23.63 7.67 16.70
C PHE A 836 23.22 9.15 16.70
N PRO A 837 21.96 9.47 17.03
CA PRO A 837 21.56 10.81 17.42
C PRO A 837 22.33 11.33 18.64
N ASP A 838 22.43 12.65 18.78
CA ASP A 838 23.21 13.28 19.84
C ASP A 838 22.68 12.95 21.24
N SER A 839 21.37 12.69 21.36
CA SER A 839 20.65 12.11 22.51
C SER A 839 21.21 10.74 22.90
N MET A 840 21.15 9.79 21.96
CA MET A 840 21.67 8.43 22.15
C MET A 840 23.15 8.42 22.56
N LEU A 841 23.99 9.22 21.89
CA LEU A 841 25.42 9.32 22.23
C LEU A 841 25.66 9.86 23.64
N GLN A 842 24.88 10.85 24.10
CA GLN A 842 25.00 11.37 25.46
C GLN A 842 24.63 10.29 26.50
N ILE A 843 23.55 9.55 26.26
CA ILE A 843 23.04 8.51 27.17
C ILE A 843 23.99 7.30 27.20
N LEU A 844 24.42 6.80 26.04
CA LEU A 844 25.42 5.74 25.95
C LEU A 844 26.76 6.18 26.58
N SER A 845 27.20 7.42 26.37
CA SER A 845 28.42 7.94 26.99
C SER A 845 28.32 7.98 28.52
N GLY A 846 27.16 8.36 29.07
CA GLY A 846 26.88 8.35 30.50
C GLY A 846 26.88 6.93 31.08
N TYR A 847 26.08 6.04 30.49
CA TYR A 847 25.99 4.62 30.87
C TYR A 847 27.35 3.94 30.83
N LEU A 848 28.07 4.05 29.71
CA LEU A 848 29.35 3.42 29.52
C LEU A 848 30.41 3.96 30.50
N ARG A 849 30.44 5.26 30.82
CA ARG A 849 31.38 5.80 31.82
C ARG A 849 31.08 5.36 33.27
N ALA A 850 29.95 4.69 33.51
CA ALA A 850 29.55 4.13 34.79
C ALA A 850 29.66 2.59 34.84
N ASP A 851 30.72 2.01 34.26
CA ASP A 851 30.91 0.55 34.05
C ASP A 851 29.78 -0.09 33.19
N GLY A 852 29.22 0.66 32.25
CA GLY A 852 28.25 0.12 31.29
C GLY A 852 28.82 -1.00 30.42
N LYS A 853 27.95 -1.93 30.00
CA LYS A 853 28.28 -3.13 29.23
C LYS A 853 27.41 -3.16 27.98
N LEU A 854 28.01 -3.03 26.81
CA LEU A 854 27.29 -2.87 25.54
C LEU A 854 27.72 -3.92 24.52
N PHE A 855 26.75 -4.59 23.91
CA PHE A 855 26.86 -5.20 22.60
C PHE A 855 26.17 -4.27 21.58
N ILE A 856 26.79 -4.10 20.42
CA ILE A 856 26.18 -3.45 19.25
C ILE A 856 26.51 -4.24 17.99
N SER A 857 25.53 -4.43 17.13
CA SER A 857 25.71 -5.02 15.80
C SER A 857 24.84 -4.32 14.77
N GLY A 858 25.45 -3.96 13.65
CA GLY A 858 24.78 -3.40 12.48
C GLY A 858 25.76 -3.17 11.34
N ALA A 859 25.26 -3.05 10.11
CA ALA A 859 25.94 -2.30 9.08
C ALA A 859 26.04 -0.83 9.52
N HIS A 860 26.93 -0.07 8.90
CA HIS A 860 27.03 1.39 9.06
C HIS A 860 27.33 1.99 10.45
N ILE A 861 27.47 1.18 11.52
CA ILE A 861 27.74 1.67 12.87
C ILE A 861 29.04 2.48 13.03
N ALA A 862 29.94 2.44 12.05
CA ALA A 862 31.11 3.30 11.97
C ALA A 862 31.09 4.26 10.78
N SER A 863 30.54 3.88 9.62
CA SER A 863 30.53 4.72 8.42
C SER A 863 29.51 5.86 8.46
N ASP A 864 28.33 5.65 9.05
CA ASP A 864 27.35 6.72 9.23
C ASP A 864 27.87 7.80 10.22
N PRO A 865 28.36 7.43 11.42
CA PRO A 865 29.00 8.39 12.33
C PRO A 865 30.27 9.06 11.76
N HIS A 866 31.03 8.37 10.91
CA HIS A 866 32.16 8.98 10.20
C HIS A 866 31.71 10.07 9.23
N ALA A 867 30.64 9.84 8.46
CA ALA A 867 30.05 10.84 7.57
C ALA A 867 29.51 12.06 8.35
N LEU A 868 29.03 11.85 9.58
CA LEU A 868 28.59 12.89 10.51
C LEU A 868 29.73 13.54 11.33
N GLY A 869 30.98 13.09 11.18
CA GLY A 869 32.15 13.63 11.90
C GLY A 869 32.22 13.27 13.40
N GLN A 870 31.50 12.24 13.83
CA GLN A 870 31.40 11.79 15.22
C GLN A 870 32.58 10.86 15.66
N ASP A 871 33.56 10.58 14.78
CA ASP A 871 34.68 9.64 14.99
C ASP A 871 35.35 9.74 16.37
N SER A 872 35.63 10.97 16.82
CA SER A 872 36.37 11.20 18.07
C SER A 872 35.57 10.80 19.32
N LEU A 873 34.23 10.91 19.24
CA LEU A 873 33.34 10.54 20.33
C LEU A 873 33.13 9.02 20.36
N LEU A 874 32.94 8.37 19.20
CA LEU A 874 32.90 6.91 19.10
C LEU A 874 34.22 6.26 19.54
N ALA A 875 35.36 6.85 19.14
CA ALA A 875 36.68 6.38 19.53
C ALA A 875 36.94 6.49 21.05
N ASP A 876 36.32 7.45 21.75
CA ASP A 876 36.32 7.48 23.21
C ASP A 876 35.40 6.39 23.80
N ILE A 877 34.12 6.38 23.40
CA ILE A 877 33.08 5.65 24.12
C ILE A 877 32.97 4.17 23.73
N LEU A 878 33.08 3.85 22.44
CA LEU A 878 32.94 2.49 21.89
C LEU A 878 34.30 1.81 21.59
N LYS A 879 35.39 2.57 21.61
CA LYS A 879 36.78 2.12 21.36
C LYS A 879 37.05 1.46 20.00
N TYR A 880 36.25 1.75 19.00
CA TYR A 880 36.59 1.48 17.60
C TYR A 880 36.64 2.77 16.76
N ARG A 881 37.14 2.65 15.54
CA ARG A 881 37.16 3.68 14.49
C ARG A 881 36.73 3.08 13.16
N TRP A 882 36.14 3.91 12.31
CA TRP A 882 35.83 3.53 10.94
C TRP A 882 37.08 3.21 10.12
N ARG A 883 36.95 2.29 9.16
CA ARG A 883 38.01 1.91 8.22
C ARG A 883 37.56 1.81 6.77
N THR A 884 36.40 1.20 6.51
CA THR A 884 35.71 1.13 5.20
C THR A 884 34.28 0.62 5.40
N SER A 885 33.34 1.06 4.56
CA SER A 885 31.91 0.69 4.60
C SER A 885 31.52 -0.45 3.66
N ASN A 886 32.51 -1.11 3.03
CA ASN A 886 32.31 -2.19 2.07
C ASN A 886 33.32 -3.31 2.38
N ALA A 887 33.29 -3.80 3.61
CA ALA A 887 34.34 -4.65 4.19
C ALA A 887 34.19 -6.14 3.87
N SER A 888 33.03 -6.60 3.42
CA SER A 888 32.81 -7.99 3.01
C SER A 888 31.75 -8.11 1.92
N ARG A 889 32.06 -8.87 0.85
CA ARG A 889 31.09 -9.24 -0.18
C ARG A 889 30.51 -10.63 0.03
N LEU A 890 31.25 -11.56 0.66
CA LEU A 890 30.87 -12.96 0.87
C LEU A 890 30.23 -13.24 2.24
N GLY A 891 30.13 -12.23 3.11
CA GLY A 891 29.51 -12.33 4.43
C GLY A 891 30.23 -13.25 5.41
N THR A 892 31.42 -13.76 5.08
CA THR A 892 32.09 -14.82 5.84
C THR A 892 33.09 -14.25 6.83
N PHE A 893 33.04 -14.65 8.10
CA PHE A 893 33.95 -14.18 9.14
C PHE A 893 34.42 -15.29 10.10
N TYR A 894 35.44 -14.99 10.91
CA TYR A 894 35.98 -15.89 11.94
C TYR A 894 36.49 -15.10 13.14
N PHE A 895 36.49 -15.69 14.34
CA PHE A 895 37.03 -15.05 15.55
C PHE A 895 38.53 -15.23 15.69
N MET A 896 39.19 -14.21 16.24
CA MET A 896 40.62 -14.22 16.58
C MET A 896 40.88 -14.79 17.98
N ASP A 897 39.90 -14.71 18.88
CA ASP A 897 39.98 -15.19 20.26
C ASP A 897 39.43 -16.62 20.38
N PRO A 898 40.24 -17.62 20.79
CA PRO A 898 39.77 -19.00 21.06
C PRO A 898 38.69 -19.11 22.14
N GLY A 899 38.49 -18.07 22.95
CA GLY A 899 37.38 -17.97 23.89
C GLY A 899 36.01 -17.78 23.20
N PHE A 900 35.98 -17.25 21.97
CA PHE A 900 34.76 -17.06 21.19
C PHE A 900 34.46 -18.26 20.29
N SER A 901 35.41 -18.73 19.47
CA SER A 901 35.22 -19.92 18.63
C SER A 901 36.44 -20.83 18.56
N GLY A 902 36.27 -22.05 18.05
CA GLY A 902 37.36 -22.96 17.73
C GLY A 902 38.27 -22.39 16.65
N THR A 903 39.52 -22.85 16.64
CA THR A 903 40.52 -22.41 15.65
C THR A 903 40.17 -22.96 14.28
N GLY A 904 39.74 -22.08 13.37
CA GLY A 904 39.33 -22.44 12.01
C GLY A 904 37.82 -22.46 11.78
N ASP A 905 37.01 -22.26 12.82
CA ASP A 905 35.56 -22.08 12.69
C ASP A 905 35.28 -20.83 11.84
N ARG A 906 34.25 -20.93 10.98
CA ARG A 906 33.81 -19.84 10.11
C ARG A 906 32.30 -19.70 10.18
N TYR A 907 31.86 -18.46 10.26
CA TYR A 907 30.46 -18.06 10.30
C TYR A 907 30.13 -17.23 9.07
N ARG A 908 28.84 -17.10 8.77
CA ARG A 908 28.37 -16.30 7.64
C ARG A 908 27.16 -15.46 8.02
N PHE A 909 27.14 -14.21 7.59
CA PHE A 909 25.94 -13.36 7.55
C PHE A 909 25.47 -13.14 6.10
N ASN A 910 24.26 -12.63 5.94
CA ASN A 910 23.64 -12.52 4.62
C ASN A 910 24.16 -11.33 3.80
N THR A 911 24.64 -11.59 2.58
CA THR A 911 25.17 -10.57 1.63
C THR A 911 24.70 -10.81 0.18
N ALA A 912 23.64 -11.60 0.03
CA ALA A 912 22.95 -11.86 -1.24
C ALA A 912 21.45 -12.10 -0.96
N PHE A 913 20.64 -12.24 -2.00
CA PHE A 913 19.22 -12.58 -1.83
C PHE A 913 19.02 -13.84 -0.97
N HIS A 914 18.16 -13.70 0.04
CA HIS A 914 17.66 -14.76 0.91
C HIS A 914 16.15 -14.52 1.09
N PRO A 915 15.29 -15.56 1.13
CA PRO A 915 13.84 -15.36 1.18
C PRO A 915 13.30 -14.77 2.49
N GLU A 916 14.07 -14.85 3.59
CA GLU A 916 13.63 -14.46 4.94
C GLU A 916 14.51 -13.42 5.64
N ILE A 917 15.67 -13.07 5.07
CA ILE A 917 16.69 -12.25 5.73
C ILE A 917 17.12 -11.17 4.74
N TYR A 918 17.04 -9.90 5.13
CA TYR A 918 17.49 -8.78 4.31
C TYR A 918 18.98 -8.93 3.93
N THR A 919 19.41 -8.31 2.83
CA THR A 919 20.81 -8.36 2.40
C THR A 919 21.62 -7.29 3.10
N VAL A 920 22.88 -7.59 3.43
CA VAL A 920 23.84 -6.59 3.91
C VAL A 920 24.85 -6.29 2.81
N GLU A 921 24.77 -5.11 2.19
CA GLU A 921 25.81 -4.63 1.27
C GLU A 921 26.90 -3.84 2.01
N GLY A 922 26.50 -3.07 3.01
CA GLY A 922 27.28 -1.98 3.61
C GLY A 922 28.10 -2.32 4.85
N ALA A 923 28.56 -3.58 4.98
CA ALA A 923 29.27 -4.03 6.17
C ALA A 923 30.55 -3.21 6.46
N ASP A 924 30.71 -2.74 7.70
CA ASP A 924 31.79 -1.87 8.16
C ASP A 924 33.02 -2.65 8.65
N ALA A 925 34.22 -2.19 8.29
CA ALA A 925 35.44 -2.58 8.98
C ALA A 925 35.68 -1.66 10.18
N LEU A 926 35.90 -2.27 11.35
CA LEU A 926 36.10 -1.60 12.64
C LEU A 926 37.54 -1.77 13.12
N GLU A 927 38.32 -0.70 13.22
CA GLU A 927 39.69 -0.75 13.78
C GLU A 927 39.69 -0.37 15.27
N PRO A 928 40.49 -1.02 16.14
CA PRO A 928 40.66 -0.61 17.54
C PRO A 928 41.11 0.86 17.66
N ALA A 929 40.44 1.63 18.50
CA ALA A 929 40.72 3.07 18.66
C ALA A 929 42.03 3.37 19.38
N ASP A 930 42.51 2.45 20.23
CA ASP A 930 43.77 2.49 20.95
C ASP A 930 44.24 1.06 21.28
N SER A 931 45.38 0.93 21.96
CA SER A 931 45.99 -0.37 22.30
C SER A 931 45.28 -1.15 23.41
N CYS A 932 44.21 -0.62 24.01
CA CYS A 932 43.42 -1.34 25.02
C CYS A 932 42.28 -2.15 24.39
N ALA A 933 41.78 -1.76 23.22
CA ALA A 933 40.84 -2.54 22.42
C ALA A 933 41.57 -3.49 21.46
N PHE A 934 40.88 -4.52 20.96
CA PHE A 934 41.44 -5.48 20.01
C PHE A 934 40.43 -5.93 18.95
N THR A 935 40.92 -6.37 17.78
CA THR A 935 40.13 -7.05 16.76
C THR A 935 39.66 -8.40 17.28
N LEU A 936 38.35 -8.53 17.52
CA LEU A 936 37.70 -9.74 17.98
C LEU A 936 37.45 -10.74 16.85
N ALA A 937 37.03 -10.26 15.67
CA ALA A 937 36.74 -11.08 14.50
C ALA A 937 37.24 -10.44 13.21
N ARG A 938 37.45 -11.25 12.16
CA ARG A 938 37.90 -10.79 10.83
C ARG A 938 37.04 -11.35 9.71
N TYR A 939 36.84 -10.57 8.66
CA TYR A 939 36.25 -11.04 7.41
C TYR A 939 37.22 -11.99 6.72
N ALA A 940 36.74 -13.18 6.35
CA ALA A 940 37.58 -14.29 5.90
C ALA A 940 38.14 -14.11 4.48
N GLU A 941 37.58 -13.18 3.70
CA GLU A 941 37.98 -12.89 2.31
C GLU A 941 39.18 -11.95 2.20
N ASN A 942 39.38 -11.05 3.17
CA ASN A 942 40.40 -9.98 3.10
C ASN A 942 41.14 -9.72 4.43
N ASN A 943 40.75 -10.39 5.53
CA ASN A 943 41.28 -10.22 6.88
C ASN A 943 41.07 -8.82 7.51
N MET A 944 40.19 -7.98 6.98
CA MET A 944 39.76 -6.75 7.63
C MET A 944 39.04 -7.08 8.95
N SER A 945 39.14 -6.15 9.91
CA SER A 945 38.57 -6.31 11.25
C SER A 945 37.05 -6.16 11.19
N ALA A 946 36.33 -7.26 11.45
CA ALA A 946 34.87 -7.35 11.38
C ALA A 946 34.17 -7.07 12.72
N ALA A 947 34.92 -7.22 13.81
CA ALA A 947 34.45 -6.89 15.15
C ALA A 947 35.60 -6.38 16.01
N VAL A 948 35.30 -5.45 16.92
CA VAL A 948 36.21 -4.95 17.96
C VAL A 948 35.62 -5.25 19.32
N ALA A 949 36.48 -5.59 20.28
CA ALA A 949 36.11 -5.76 21.68
C ALA A 949 37.07 -5.02 22.60
N TRP A 950 36.54 -4.59 23.74
CA TRP A 950 37.29 -4.01 24.84
C TRP A 950 36.68 -4.34 26.20
N LYS A 951 37.55 -4.58 27.18
CA LYS A 951 37.24 -4.80 28.59
C LYS A 951 38.24 -4.02 29.43
N GLY A 952 37.76 -2.94 30.05
CA GLY A 952 38.54 -2.04 30.89
C GLY A 952 37.67 -1.40 31.97
N GLU A 953 37.60 -0.08 32.01
CA GLU A 953 36.69 0.71 32.88
C GLU A 953 35.21 0.54 32.50
N ARG A 954 34.96 -0.05 31.33
CA ARG A 954 33.68 -0.42 30.73
C ARG A 954 33.90 -1.58 29.76
N LYS A 955 32.84 -2.18 29.23
CA LYS A 955 32.96 -3.29 28.28
C LYS A 955 32.11 -3.06 27.04
N VAL A 956 32.72 -3.23 25.88
CA VAL A 956 32.08 -3.05 24.57
C VAL A 956 32.46 -4.21 23.67
N VAL A 957 31.47 -4.74 22.96
CA VAL A 957 31.64 -5.60 21.79
C VAL A 957 30.87 -4.95 20.65
N ALA A 958 31.53 -4.71 19.51
CA ALA A 958 30.94 -4.08 18.35
C ALA A 958 31.20 -4.92 17.10
N PHE A 959 30.14 -5.28 16.36
CA PHE A 959 30.21 -5.98 15.08
C PHE A 959 29.85 -5.01 13.95
N GLY A 960 30.69 -4.91 12.91
CA GLY A 960 30.43 -4.10 11.71
C GLY A 960 29.47 -4.76 10.72
N PHE A 961 28.61 -5.64 11.22
CA PHE A 961 27.54 -6.32 10.48
C PHE A 961 26.43 -6.68 11.48
N PRO A 962 25.17 -6.82 11.04
CA PRO A 962 24.04 -7.12 11.91
C PRO A 962 24.06 -8.58 12.39
N PHE A 963 23.81 -8.82 13.67
CA PHE A 963 23.83 -10.17 14.26
C PHE A 963 22.66 -11.04 13.79
N GLU A 964 21.48 -10.45 13.62
CA GLU A 964 20.26 -11.10 13.13
C GLU A 964 20.43 -11.71 11.73
N THR A 965 21.32 -11.14 10.91
CA THR A 965 21.61 -11.62 9.55
C THR A 965 22.57 -12.80 9.49
N ILE A 966 23.15 -13.23 10.62
CA ILE A 966 23.97 -14.44 10.70
C ILE A 966 23.11 -15.66 10.32
N ILE A 967 23.56 -16.40 9.32
CA ILE A 967 22.85 -17.54 8.75
C ILE A 967 22.94 -18.72 9.72
N GLY A 968 21.79 -19.13 10.26
CA GLY A 968 21.65 -20.27 11.17
C GLY A 968 21.49 -19.87 12.64
N ALA A 969 20.39 -20.30 13.25
CA ALA A 969 20.07 -19.99 14.66
C ALA A 969 21.10 -20.57 15.65
N GLY A 970 21.67 -21.75 15.37
CA GLY A 970 22.68 -22.37 16.25
C GLY A 970 23.97 -21.55 16.35
N ASP A 971 24.39 -20.92 15.26
CA ASP A 971 25.58 -20.06 15.24
C ASP A 971 25.33 -18.75 15.99
N ARG A 972 24.15 -18.14 15.80
CA ARG A 972 23.67 -17.00 16.60
C ARG A 972 23.68 -17.32 18.11
N ASP A 973 23.13 -18.46 18.51
CA ASP A 973 23.09 -18.91 19.91
C ASP A 973 24.48 -19.14 20.52
N VAL A 974 25.45 -19.62 19.72
CA VAL A 974 26.85 -19.74 20.16
C VAL A 974 27.47 -18.36 20.32
N ILE A 975 27.35 -17.49 19.32
CA ILE A 975 27.98 -16.17 19.29
C ILE A 975 27.45 -15.27 20.40
N MET A 976 26.12 -15.13 20.54
CA MET A 976 25.50 -14.31 21.60
C MET A 976 25.92 -14.77 23.00
N ARG A 977 25.99 -16.08 23.23
CA ARG A 977 26.48 -16.63 24.51
C ARG A 977 27.90 -16.15 24.82
N ARG A 978 28.80 -16.12 23.83
CA ARG A 978 30.19 -15.65 24.02
C ARG A 978 30.30 -14.16 24.23
N VAL A 979 29.52 -13.37 23.50
CA VAL A 979 29.40 -11.91 23.70
C VAL A 979 28.96 -11.62 25.14
N LEU A 980 27.87 -12.25 25.60
CA LEU A 980 27.38 -12.06 26.96
C LEU A 980 28.33 -12.63 28.03
N GLU A 981 29.03 -13.74 27.78
CA GLU A 981 30.09 -14.22 28.67
C GLU A 981 31.24 -13.19 28.81
N TYR A 982 31.66 -12.55 27.72
CA TYR A 982 32.71 -11.53 27.73
C TYR A 982 32.28 -10.25 28.49
N LEU A 983 31.02 -9.83 28.30
CA LEU A 983 30.45 -8.64 28.97
C LEU A 983 30.11 -8.89 30.45
N LEU A 984 29.63 -10.08 30.81
CA LEU A 984 29.06 -10.35 32.14
C LEU A 984 29.98 -11.12 33.10
N LYS A 985 31.10 -11.65 32.60
CA LYS A 985 32.25 -12.20 33.37
C LYS A 985 33.49 -11.32 33.17
#